data_AF-A0A5J5ML67-F1
#
_entry.id   AF-A0A5J5ML67-F1
#
_cell.length_a   1.000
_cell.length_b   1.000
_cell.length_c   1.000
_cell.angle_alpha   90.00
_cell.angle_beta   90.00
_cell.angle_gamma   90.00
#
_symmetry.space_group_name_H-M   'P 1'
#
loop_
_entity.id
_entity.type
_entity.pdbx_description
1 polymer ?
#
loop_
_entity_poly.entity_id
_entity_poly.type
_entity_poly.pdbx_seq_one_letter_code
_entity_poly.pdbx_strand_id
1 'polypeptide(L)'
;AQTAHIVLEDGTKMKGYSFGHPSSVAGEVVFNTGLAGYAEALTDPAYKGQILTMANPIVGNGGAPDTAVLDELGLSKYLESDGIKVAGLLVLNYSDDYHHWLATKSLGQWLREEKVPAIYGVDTRMLTKIIRDKGTMLGKIEFEGQSVDFVDPNKQNLIAEVSTKAVKVYGKGNPVKVVAVDCGIKNNVIRLLVKRGAEVHVVPWNHDFTKMEYDGLLIAGGPGNPALAQPLIQNVKKILESDRKEPLFGISTGNLITGLAAGAEVYKMSMANRGQNQPVLNITNRQAFITAQNHGYALDSTLPAGWKPLFVNVNDQTNEGIMHESKPFFGVQFHPEVGPGPTDTEYLFDSFFSLIKKEKGTTITSVLPKPGLVASRVEVSKVLILGSGGLSIGQAGEFDYSGSQAVKAMKEENVKTVLMNPNIASVQTNEVGLKQADTVYFLPITPQFVTEVIKAERPDGLILGMGGQTALNCGVELFRRGVLKEYGVKVLGTSVESIMATEDRQLFSDKLNEINEKIAPSFAVESIEDALKAADTIGYPVMIRSAYALGGLGSGICPDRETLMDLSTKAFAMTNQILVEKSVTGWKEIEYEVVRDANDNCVTVCNMENVDAMGVHTGDSVVVAPAQTLSNAEFQLLRRVSINVVRHLGIVGECNIQFALHPTSMEYCIIEVNARLSRSSALASKATGYPLAFIAAKIALGIPLPEIKNVVSGKTSACFEPSLDYMVTKIPRWDLDRFHGTSSRIGSSMKSVGEVMAIGRTFEESFQKALRMCHPSIDGFTSRLPMNKEWPSNIDLRRELAEPSSIRIYAIAKVLESITEETLKKAKEIGFSDKQISKCLGLTEAQTRELRLKKNIHPWVKQIDTLAAEYPSVTNYLYVTYNGQEHDINFDDHGMMVLGCGPYHIGSSVEFDWCAVSSIRTLRQLGKKTVVVNCNPETVSTDFDECDKLYFEELSLERILDIYHQEGLSPGSGRSPRGGNSNLLEYSCLKNPMDRGAWQTTVHGVAKSWTELSTVHKPLGRIYTIFSSFTDQIFLIISLFILDTPVGIKASSARSVQFSCSVMSDSLQPFDHNFSSKEQMSFNFRLQSPSAAALVRPWMPLVIRKALKHSVVNLEKIGKKFVVIYPFSCSHFFILILSNFTFPFLSLETHGLKSYKQSTLIFFYFQTLFRTHVLILLYNYFRPKIFRNLKWKPTPVFFPGQSHGQMSLYSVAGCLLRQYIISLIREKLISPLSIILLNNFR
;
A
#
# COMPACT_ATOMS: atom_id res chain seq x y z
N ALA A 1 32.19 -9.12 -6.93
CA ALA A 1 32.57 -8.37 -5.70
C ALA A 1 33.34 -9.29 -4.74
N GLN A 2 34.13 -8.73 -3.83
CA GLN A 2 34.70 -9.45 -2.67
C GLN A 2 33.58 -9.81 -1.68
N THR A 3 33.75 -10.83 -0.84
CA THR A 3 32.73 -11.24 0.15
C THR A 3 33.27 -11.23 1.57
N ALA A 4 32.40 -10.89 2.51
CA ALA A 4 32.62 -10.97 3.95
C ALA A 4 31.35 -11.51 4.63
N HIS A 5 31.40 -11.71 5.95
CA HIS A 5 30.23 -12.14 6.72
C HIS A 5 29.90 -11.15 7.82
N ILE A 6 28.61 -10.91 8.09
CA ILE A 6 28.21 -10.50 9.44
C ILE A 6 28.15 -11.77 10.29
N VAL A 7 28.83 -11.73 11.43
CA VAL A 7 28.82 -12.78 12.46
C VAL A 7 28.33 -12.14 13.76
N LEU A 8 27.34 -12.74 14.41
CA LEU A 8 26.83 -12.32 15.71
C LEU A 8 27.36 -13.22 16.84
N GLU A 9 27.34 -12.72 18.07
CA GLU A 9 27.80 -13.49 19.24
C GLU A 9 26.93 -14.71 19.58
N ASP A 10 25.66 -14.73 19.11
CA ASP A 10 24.77 -15.90 19.24
C ASP A 10 25.04 -17.01 18.21
N GLY A 11 26.03 -16.83 17.34
CA GLY A 11 26.43 -17.78 16.29
C GLY A 11 25.77 -17.55 14.93
N THR A 12 24.82 -16.60 14.81
CA THR A 12 24.25 -16.21 13.51
C THR A 12 25.33 -15.74 12.55
N LYS A 13 25.34 -16.26 11.31
CA LYS A 13 26.30 -15.89 10.27
C LYS A 13 25.62 -15.72 8.92
N MET A 14 25.69 -14.52 8.34
CA MET A 14 25.18 -14.22 6.99
C MET A 14 26.33 -13.78 6.10
N LYS A 15 26.35 -14.26 4.85
CA LYS A 15 27.38 -13.91 3.86
C LYS A 15 26.90 -12.78 2.96
N GLY A 16 27.66 -11.69 2.90
CA GLY A 16 27.38 -10.55 2.04
C GLY A 16 28.53 -10.22 1.08
N TYR A 17 28.26 -9.31 0.15
CA TYR A 17 29.21 -8.75 -0.80
C TYR A 17 29.71 -7.39 -0.31
N SER A 18 31.02 -7.20 -0.28
CA SER A 18 31.64 -5.94 0.16
C SER A 18 31.45 -4.84 -0.87
N PHE A 19 30.98 -3.68 -0.41
CA PHE A 19 30.94 -2.44 -1.19
C PHE A 19 31.67 -1.27 -0.50
N GLY A 20 31.78 -1.29 0.83
CA GLY A 20 32.64 -0.38 1.60
C GLY A 20 34.11 -0.78 1.61
N HIS A 21 34.85 -0.34 2.63
CA HIS A 21 36.26 -0.67 2.81
C HIS A 21 36.49 -2.17 3.12
N PRO A 22 37.47 -2.85 2.48
CA PRO A 22 37.63 -4.30 2.58
C PRO A 22 38.43 -4.74 3.83
N SER A 23 37.98 -4.33 5.02
CA SER A 23 38.59 -4.69 6.31
C SER A 23 37.56 -5.17 7.33
N SER A 24 37.99 -6.04 8.25
CA SER A 24 37.11 -6.48 9.34
C SER A 24 36.91 -5.41 10.41
N VAL A 25 35.75 -5.44 11.08
CA VAL A 25 35.40 -4.55 12.20
C VAL A 25 34.41 -5.23 13.14
N ALA A 26 34.47 -4.93 14.44
CA ALA A 26 33.56 -5.44 15.46
C ALA A 26 32.89 -4.30 16.24
N GLY A 27 31.71 -4.55 16.80
CA GLY A 27 30.96 -3.60 17.61
C GLY A 27 29.60 -4.13 18.04
N GLU A 28 28.76 -3.24 18.57
CA GLU A 28 27.34 -3.52 18.82
C GLU A 28 26.55 -3.40 17.50
N VAL A 29 25.80 -4.43 17.13
CA VAL A 29 24.93 -4.41 15.94
C VAL A 29 23.58 -3.81 16.30
N VAL A 30 23.14 -2.85 15.50
CA VAL A 30 21.90 -2.10 15.71
C VAL A 30 21.08 -2.09 14.43
N PHE A 31 19.79 -1.79 14.53
CA PHE A 31 18.95 -1.44 13.37
C PHE A 31 18.35 -0.05 13.57
N ASN A 32 17.90 0.58 12.48
CA ASN A 32 17.08 1.80 12.54
C ASN A 32 15.96 1.72 11.49
N THR A 33 14.73 2.08 11.86
CA THR A 33 13.54 2.02 11.00
C THR A 33 13.35 3.24 10.07
N GLY A 34 14.24 4.23 10.15
CA GLY A 34 14.25 5.39 9.24
C GLY A 34 14.60 5.00 7.80
N LEU A 35 13.74 5.40 6.85
CA LEU A 35 13.86 4.99 5.44
C LEU A 35 14.69 5.96 4.58
N ALA A 36 14.63 7.25 4.87
CA ALA A 36 15.28 8.32 4.10
C ALA A 36 16.52 8.88 4.81
N GLY A 37 17.42 9.53 4.05
CA GLY A 37 18.55 10.28 4.60
C GLY A 37 19.66 9.44 5.20
N TYR A 38 20.11 8.39 4.48
CA TYR A 38 21.22 7.56 4.91
C TYR A 38 22.55 8.35 4.99
N ALA A 39 22.73 9.42 4.22
CA ALA A 39 23.95 10.22 4.27
C ALA A 39 24.07 10.97 5.60
N GLU A 40 22.97 11.61 6.03
CA GLU A 40 22.87 12.24 7.35
C GLU A 40 23.02 11.19 8.46
N ALA A 41 22.27 10.09 8.39
CA ALA A 41 22.26 9.03 9.41
C ALA A 41 23.63 8.37 9.61
N LEU A 42 24.40 8.08 8.55
CA LEU A 42 25.74 7.50 8.66
C LEU A 42 26.74 8.43 9.37
N THR A 43 26.44 9.74 9.44
CA THR A 43 27.26 10.75 10.11
C THR A 43 26.74 11.18 11.49
N ASP A 44 25.67 10.55 11.99
CA ASP A 44 25.18 10.73 13.37
C ASP A 44 26.21 10.18 14.39
N PRO A 45 26.76 11.03 15.28
CA PRO A 45 27.69 10.60 16.32
C PRO A 45 27.16 9.48 17.23
N ALA A 46 25.85 9.30 17.34
CA ALA A 46 25.23 8.24 18.15
C ALA A 46 25.66 6.82 17.74
N TYR A 47 25.98 6.59 16.47
CA TYR A 47 26.42 5.28 15.98
C TYR A 47 27.90 4.96 16.21
N LYS A 48 28.62 5.77 16.99
CA LYS A 48 30.04 5.54 17.28
C LYS A 48 30.26 4.13 17.85
N GLY A 49 31.01 3.30 17.13
CA GLY A 49 31.30 1.91 17.54
C GLY A 49 30.19 0.90 17.23
N GLN A 50 29.10 1.31 16.57
CA GLN A 50 27.97 0.45 16.22
C GLN A 50 27.99 0.05 14.73
N ILE A 51 27.56 -1.17 14.44
CA ILE A 51 27.35 -1.69 13.07
C ILE A 51 25.87 -1.50 12.74
N LEU A 52 25.56 -0.62 11.78
CA LEU A 52 24.20 -0.23 11.46
C LEU A 52 23.56 -1.17 10.43
N THR A 53 22.39 -1.69 10.76
CA THR A 53 21.49 -2.43 9.87
C THR A 53 20.40 -1.50 9.36
N MET A 54 20.30 -1.32 8.05
CA MET A 54 19.26 -0.50 7.44
C MET A 54 17.94 -1.28 7.30
N ALA A 55 16.84 -0.71 7.78
CA ALA A 55 15.50 -1.24 7.51
C ALA A 55 15.13 -1.12 6.02
N ASN A 56 15.34 0.05 5.42
CA ASN A 56 15.17 0.25 3.98
C ASN A 56 16.06 -0.74 3.21
N PRO A 57 15.48 -1.62 2.36
CA PRO A 57 16.25 -2.65 1.68
C PRO A 57 17.04 -2.14 0.48
N ILE A 58 16.77 -0.91 -0.02
CA ILE A 58 17.38 -0.33 -1.21
C ILE A 58 18.16 0.93 -0.79
N VAL A 59 19.50 0.84 -0.76
CA VAL A 59 20.37 1.90 -0.22
C VAL A 59 21.44 2.32 -1.23
N GLY A 60 21.64 3.63 -1.39
CA GLY A 60 22.64 4.21 -2.29
C GLY A 60 22.08 5.02 -3.47
N ASN A 61 20.76 5.04 -3.67
CA ASN A 61 20.09 5.66 -4.83
C ASN A 61 20.51 7.11 -5.14
N GLY A 62 20.81 7.90 -4.09
CA GLY A 62 21.26 9.29 -4.21
C GLY A 62 22.78 9.48 -4.16
N GLY A 63 23.57 8.40 -4.26
CA GLY A 63 25.02 8.41 -4.13
C GLY A 63 25.46 8.91 -2.75
N ALA A 64 26.51 9.73 -2.73
CA ALA A 64 26.89 10.59 -1.63
C ALA A 64 26.90 12.07 -2.10
N PRO A 65 26.51 13.04 -1.25
CA PRO A 65 26.60 14.46 -1.56
C PRO A 65 28.07 14.92 -1.65
N ASP A 66 28.32 16.22 -1.82
CA ASP A 66 29.66 16.73 -1.56
C ASP A 66 29.98 16.62 -0.06
N THR A 67 30.95 15.77 0.27
CA THR A 67 31.32 15.46 1.67
C THR A 67 32.36 16.41 2.24
N ALA A 68 32.94 17.30 1.43
CA ALA A 68 34.02 18.21 1.81
C ALA A 68 33.58 19.68 1.87
N VAL A 69 32.49 20.05 1.19
CA VAL A 69 31.93 21.41 1.24
C VAL A 69 31.40 21.75 2.63
N LEU A 70 31.85 22.89 3.15
CA LEU A 70 31.38 23.48 4.39
C LEU A 70 30.28 24.54 4.13
N ASP A 71 29.45 24.80 5.14
CA ASP A 71 28.52 25.92 5.17
C ASP A 71 29.20 27.22 5.68
N GLU A 72 28.47 28.33 5.72
CA GLU A 72 28.95 29.62 6.20
C GLU A 72 29.36 29.65 7.69
N LEU A 73 29.04 28.60 8.44
CA LEU A 73 29.46 28.42 9.84
C LEU A 73 30.74 27.57 9.96
N GLY A 74 31.21 26.97 8.86
CA GLY A 74 32.31 26.02 8.86
C GLY A 74 31.93 24.63 9.38
N LEU A 75 30.63 24.28 9.37
CA LEU A 75 30.15 22.90 9.57
C LEU A 75 30.07 22.20 8.21
N SER A 76 29.96 20.87 8.17
CA SER A 76 29.68 20.18 6.90
C SER A 76 28.30 20.59 6.39
N LYS A 77 28.21 20.95 5.10
CA LYS A 77 26.98 21.52 4.53
C LYS A 77 25.84 20.51 4.37
N TYR A 78 26.19 19.23 4.16
CA TYR A 78 25.23 18.16 3.84
C TYR A 78 25.25 16.99 4.84
N LEU A 79 26.13 17.04 5.85
CA LEU A 79 26.34 15.96 6.83
C LEU A 79 26.11 16.48 8.26
N GLU A 80 25.90 15.55 9.19
CA GLU A 80 25.59 15.86 10.60
C GLU A 80 26.78 15.77 11.56
N SER A 81 27.95 15.39 11.06
CA SER A 81 29.23 15.64 11.73
C SER A 81 30.36 15.88 10.70
N ASP A 82 31.62 15.65 11.08
CA ASP A 82 32.82 15.84 10.27
C ASP A 82 33.21 14.64 9.38
N GLY A 83 32.40 13.57 9.38
CA GLY A 83 32.63 12.34 8.62
C GLY A 83 31.70 11.21 9.07
N ILE A 84 31.86 10.00 8.54
CA ILE A 84 31.06 8.83 8.92
C ILE A 84 31.34 8.44 10.39
N LYS A 85 30.32 7.91 11.08
CA LYS A 85 30.36 7.58 12.52
C LYS A 85 30.01 6.14 12.85
N VAL A 86 29.26 5.44 12.00
CA VAL A 86 29.09 3.98 12.11
C VAL A 86 30.44 3.26 12.05
N ALA A 87 30.59 2.17 12.79
CA ALA A 87 31.74 1.28 12.66
C ALA A 87 31.67 0.41 11.39
N GLY A 88 30.45 0.09 10.94
CA GLY A 88 30.19 -0.63 9.69
C GLY A 88 28.71 -0.59 9.30
N LEU A 89 28.40 -1.05 8.09
CA LEU A 89 27.05 -0.93 7.49
C LEU A 89 26.56 -2.26 6.86
N LEU A 90 25.31 -2.61 7.14
CA LEU A 90 24.63 -3.81 6.65
C LEU A 90 23.35 -3.39 5.88
N VAL A 91 23.25 -3.79 4.62
CA VAL A 91 22.09 -3.50 3.76
C VAL A 91 21.63 -4.76 2.99
N LEU A 92 20.41 -4.76 2.47
CA LEU A 92 19.94 -5.85 1.61
C LEU A 92 20.44 -5.65 0.17
N ASN A 93 20.09 -4.54 -0.47
CA ASN A 93 20.56 -4.17 -1.80
C ASN A 93 21.32 -2.83 -1.75
N TYR A 94 22.45 -2.80 -2.44
CA TYR A 94 23.25 -1.60 -2.66
C TYR A 94 23.13 -1.18 -4.12
N SER A 95 22.73 0.08 -4.34
CA SER A 95 22.68 0.71 -5.65
C SER A 95 24.05 1.32 -5.97
N ASP A 96 24.83 0.67 -6.85
CA ASP A 96 26.16 1.18 -7.25
C ASP A 96 26.04 2.32 -8.27
N ASP A 97 25.09 2.20 -9.21
CA ASP A 97 24.55 3.31 -9.98
C ASP A 97 23.62 4.16 -9.10
N TYR A 98 23.70 5.48 -9.25
CA TYR A 98 22.95 6.47 -8.47
C TYR A 98 22.49 7.64 -9.33
N HIS A 99 21.40 8.31 -8.93
CA HIS A 99 20.89 9.48 -9.64
C HIS A 99 20.20 10.48 -8.71
N HIS A 100 20.94 11.52 -8.31
CA HIS A 100 20.41 12.66 -7.57
C HIS A 100 21.23 13.92 -7.88
N TRP A 101 20.60 15.10 -7.88
CA TRP A 101 21.22 16.35 -8.35
C TRP A 101 22.30 16.93 -7.43
N LEU A 102 22.37 16.47 -6.17
CA LEU A 102 23.45 16.75 -5.22
C LEU A 102 24.58 15.70 -5.22
N ALA A 103 24.45 14.60 -5.97
CA ALA A 103 25.36 13.46 -5.86
C ALA A 103 26.71 13.71 -6.54
N THR A 104 27.81 13.44 -5.85
CA THR A 104 29.19 13.63 -6.37
C THR A 104 29.92 12.32 -6.66
N LYS A 105 29.57 11.24 -5.95
CA LYS A 105 30.20 9.91 -5.99
C LYS A 105 29.21 8.86 -5.47
N SER A 106 29.50 7.56 -5.65
CA SER A 106 28.65 6.51 -5.06
C SER A 106 28.87 6.38 -3.55
N LEU A 107 27.85 5.87 -2.83
CA LEU A 107 27.97 5.59 -1.40
C LEU A 107 29.10 4.60 -1.11
N GLY A 108 29.30 3.58 -1.95
CA GLY A 108 30.42 2.64 -1.84
C GLY A 108 31.79 3.31 -1.99
N GLN A 109 31.93 4.36 -2.81
CA GLN A 109 33.16 5.13 -2.87
C GLN A 109 33.43 5.89 -1.56
N TRP A 110 32.44 6.62 -1.04
CA TRP A 110 32.59 7.39 0.20
C TRP A 110 32.93 6.49 1.40
N LEU A 111 32.29 5.33 1.53
CA LEU A 111 32.61 4.32 2.55
C LEU A 111 34.05 3.79 2.43
N ARG A 112 34.61 3.69 1.22
CA ARG A 112 36.01 3.30 1.00
C ARG A 112 37.00 4.41 1.36
N GLU A 113 36.66 5.67 1.07
CA GLU A 113 37.45 6.85 1.46
C GLU A 113 37.55 6.98 2.99
N GLU A 114 36.42 6.85 3.70
CA GLU A 114 36.30 6.91 5.16
C GLU A 114 36.75 5.63 5.89
N LYS A 115 37.17 4.60 5.14
CA LYS A 115 37.61 3.29 5.63
C LYS A 115 36.57 2.48 6.41
N VAL A 116 35.29 2.68 6.11
CA VAL A 116 34.15 2.03 6.77
C VAL A 116 33.75 0.74 6.03
N PRO A 117 33.80 -0.44 6.68
CA PRO A 117 33.35 -1.69 6.08
C PRO A 117 31.83 -1.73 5.88
N ALA A 118 31.40 -2.20 4.70
CA ALA A 118 29.98 -2.32 4.41
C ALA A 118 29.69 -3.51 3.48
N ILE A 119 28.65 -4.27 3.80
CA ILE A 119 28.20 -5.43 3.01
C ILE A 119 26.72 -5.35 2.61
N TYR A 120 26.42 -5.80 1.39
CA TYR A 120 25.05 -6.00 0.89
C TYR A 120 24.75 -7.49 0.65
N GLY A 121 23.48 -7.82 0.45
CA GLY A 121 23.01 -9.19 0.22
C GLY A 121 22.71 -9.99 1.49
N VAL A 122 22.55 -9.33 2.63
CA VAL A 122 22.16 -9.94 3.92
C VAL A 122 20.68 -9.66 4.24
N ASP A 123 20.01 -10.58 4.94
CA ASP A 123 18.60 -10.39 5.32
C ASP A 123 18.49 -9.43 6.52
N THR A 124 18.40 -8.12 6.24
CA THR A 124 18.29 -7.05 7.24
C THR A 124 17.08 -7.22 8.16
N ARG A 125 15.99 -7.84 7.68
CA ARG A 125 14.77 -8.10 8.46
C ARG A 125 14.99 -9.21 9.49
N MET A 126 15.71 -10.26 9.10
CA MET A 126 16.15 -11.32 10.01
C MET A 126 17.10 -10.76 11.09
N LEU A 127 18.04 -9.88 10.70
CA LEU A 127 18.91 -9.19 11.66
C LEU A 127 18.11 -8.34 12.66
N THR A 128 17.16 -7.51 12.20
CA THR A 128 16.26 -6.74 13.09
C THR A 128 15.52 -7.64 14.08
N LYS A 129 14.91 -8.74 13.60
CA LYS A 129 14.19 -9.71 14.46
C LYS A 129 15.09 -10.35 15.52
N ILE A 130 16.37 -10.60 15.20
CA ILE A 130 17.36 -11.16 16.13
C ILE A 130 17.80 -10.13 17.17
N ILE A 131 18.00 -8.87 16.77
CA ILE A 131 18.51 -7.79 17.64
C ILE A 131 17.43 -7.29 18.61
N ARG A 132 16.18 -7.12 18.14
CA ARG A 132 15.08 -6.40 18.83
C ARG A 132 14.97 -6.64 20.32
N ASP A 133 14.96 -7.91 20.74
CA ASP A 133 14.61 -8.32 22.10
C ASP A 133 15.84 -8.62 23.00
N LYS A 134 17.06 -8.26 22.55
CA LYS A 134 18.33 -8.68 23.20
C LYS A 134 19.01 -7.60 24.05
N GLY A 135 18.69 -6.33 23.85
CA GLY A 135 19.28 -5.16 24.52
C GLY A 135 20.74 -4.83 24.15
N THR A 136 21.58 -5.85 23.99
CA THR A 136 22.87 -5.74 23.28
C THR A 136 23.01 -6.97 22.39
N MET A 137 23.51 -6.78 21.18
CA MET A 137 23.89 -7.86 20.27
C MET A 137 25.26 -7.50 19.69
N LEU A 138 26.32 -8.16 20.13
CA LEU A 138 27.66 -7.96 19.59
C LEU A 138 27.81 -8.68 18.25
N GLY A 139 28.52 -8.06 17.34
CA GLY A 139 28.76 -8.60 16.01
C GLY A 139 30.00 -8.04 15.34
N LYS A 140 30.34 -8.64 14.21
CA LYS A 140 31.49 -8.22 13.39
C LYS A 140 31.25 -8.46 11.90
N ILE A 141 31.70 -7.51 11.09
CA ILE A 141 31.91 -7.74 9.66
C ILE A 141 33.29 -8.38 9.54
N GLU A 142 33.35 -9.61 9.05
CA GLU A 142 34.54 -10.46 9.03
C GLU A 142 34.92 -10.88 7.61
N PHE A 143 36.09 -10.41 7.17
CA PHE A 143 36.73 -10.78 5.91
C PHE A 143 37.66 -11.99 6.10
N GLU A 144 37.82 -12.78 5.04
CA GLU A 144 38.75 -13.90 5.02
C GLU A 144 40.19 -13.43 5.25
N GLY A 145 40.92 -14.14 6.14
CA GLY A 145 42.27 -13.74 6.58
C GLY A 145 42.33 -12.59 7.59
N GLN A 146 41.21 -11.97 7.96
CA GLN A 146 41.14 -10.83 8.88
C GLN A 146 40.23 -11.12 10.09
N SER A 147 40.64 -12.04 10.97
CA SER A 147 39.88 -12.31 12.21
C SER A 147 39.95 -11.12 13.17
N VAL A 148 38.81 -10.78 13.78
CA VAL A 148 38.69 -9.79 14.87
C VAL A 148 37.83 -10.37 15.99
N ASP A 149 38.11 -9.98 17.24
CA ASP A 149 37.31 -10.38 18.40
C ASP A 149 36.04 -9.52 18.53
N PHE A 150 35.03 -10.01 19.26
CA PHE A 150 33.85 -9.22 19.59
C PHE A 150 34.21 -8.14 20.64
N VAL A 151 33.69 -6.93 20.47
CA VAL A 151 33.94 -5.78 21.35
C VAL A 151 32.63 -5.09 21.68
N ASP A 152 32.32 -4.91 22.96
CA ASP A 152 31.22 -4.05 23.41
C ASP A 152 31.72 -2.59 23.54
N PRO A 153 31.33 -1.68 22.63
CA PRO A 153 31.75 -0.28 22.70
C PRO A 153 31.17 0.44 23.92
N ASN A 154 30.06 -0.06 24.50
CA ASN A 154 29.41 0.55 25.68
C ASN A 154 30.23 0.46 26.96
N LYS A 155 31.32 -0.34 26.99
CA LYS A 155 32.28 -0.35 28.09
C LYS A 155 33.17 0.90 28.12
N GLN A 156 33.25 1.63 27.01
CA GLN A 156 34.03 2.87 26.88
C GLN A 156 33.14 4.11 27.02
N ASN A 157 33.74 5.22 27.44
CA ASN A 157 33.05 6.51 27.46
C ASN A 157 33.01 7.14 26.06
N LEU A 158 32.14 6.62 25.18
CA LEU A 158 32.06 7.02 23.77
C LEU A 158 31.80 8.53 23.57
N ILE A 159 31.11 9.17 24.50
CA ILE A 159 30.96 10.64 24.60
C ILE A 159 32.33 11.34 24.50
N ALA A 160 33.35 10.82 25.19
CA ALA A 160 34.70 11.40 25.18
C ALA A 160 35.45 11.16 23.85
N GLU A 161 35.08 10.13 23.08
CA GLU A 161 35.64 9.90 21.74
C GLU A 161 35.11 10.91 20.73
N VAL A 162 33.79 11.13 20.67
CA VAL A 162 33.17 12.01 19.67
C VAL A 162 33.24 13.49 20.01
N SER A 163 33.18 13.86 21.30
CA SER A 163 33.13 15.26 21.75
C SER A 163 34.36 16.07 21.30
N THR A 164 34.16 17.34 20.94
CA THR A 164 35.23 18.29 20.59
C THR A 164 36.32 18.34 21.67
N LYS A 165 37.58 18.46 21.25
CA LYS A 165 38.74 18.51 22.17
C LYS A 165 39.08 19.94 22.64
N ALA A 166 38.46 20.95 22.05
CA ALA A 166 38.62 22.36 22.38
C ALA A 166 37.30 23.11 22.16
N VAL A 167 37.17 24.30 22.77
CA VAL A 167 35.99 25.16 22.58
C VAL A 167 35.97 25.74 21.16
N LYS A 168 34.81 25.66 20.49
CA LYS A 168 34.56 26.25 19.17
C LYS A 168 33.42 27.27 19.29
N VAL A 169 33.43 28.32 18.47
CA VAL A 169 32.39 29.37 18.49
C VAL A 169 31.77 29.52 17.10
N TYR A 170 30.46 29.34 17.01
CA TYR A 170 29.67 29.43 15.79
C TYR A 170 28.65 30.57 15.90
N GLY A 171 28.30 31.22 14.78
CA GLY A 171 27.44 32.41 14.80
C GLY A 171 28.08 33.60 15.54
N LYS A 172 29.40 33.78 15.40
CA LYS A 172 30.18 34.77 16.17
C LYS A 172 29.63 36.19 16.00
N GLY A 173 29.39 36.88 17.11
CA GLY A 173 28.79 38.22 17.16
C GLY A 173 27.26 38.25 17.25
N ASN A 174 26.59 37.08 17.25
CA ASN A 174 25.16 37.01 17.55
C ASN A 174 24.85 37.40 19.01
N PRO A 175 23.65 37.95 19.29
CA PRO A 175 23.35 38.61 20.56
C PRO A 175 23.04 37.68 21.75
N VAL A 176 22.74 36.40 21.53
CA VAL A 176 22.41 35.44 22.60
C VAL A 176 23.53 34.43 22.77
N LYS A 177 24.20 34.39 23.92
CA LYS A 177 25.32 33.47 24.15
C LYS A 177 24.83 32.13 24.68
N VAL A 178 24.93 31.08 23.87
CA VAL A 178 24.54 29.71 24.27
C VAL A 178 25.78 28.85 24.43
N VAL A 179 25.96 28.23 25.60
CA VAL A 179 26.94 27.14 25.76
C VAL A 179 26.28 25.84 25.32
N ALA A 180 26.90 25.15 24.36
CA ALA A 180 26.48 23.84 23.90
C ALA A 180 27.50 22.79 24.35
N VAL A 181 27.13 21.94 25.30
CA VAL A 181 28.00 20.85 25.77
C VAL A 181 27.92 19.70 24.78
N ASP A 182 29.01 19.50 24.04
CA ASP A 182 29.12 18.50 23.00
C ASP A 182 29.34 17.11 23.60
N CYS A 183 28.33 16.24 23.49
CA CYS A 183 28.40 14.83 23.83
C CYS A 183 28.25 13.93 22.58
N GLY A 184 28.71 14.42 21.42
CA GLY A 184 28.34 13.91 20.11
C GLY A 184 27.22 14.74 19.49
N ILE A 185 27.36 16.07 19.52
CA ILE A 185 26.37 16.99 18.96
C ILE A 185 26.30 16.86 17.43
N LYS A 186 25.07 16.87 16.89
CA LYS A 186 24.82 16.90 15.44
C LYS A 186 24.83 18.33 14.91
N ASN A 187 25.38 18.54 13.72
CA ASN A 187 25.56 19.87 13.11
C ASN A 187 24.27 20.70 13.10
N ASN A 188 23.10 20.08 12.86
CA ASN A 188 21.85 20.82 12.75
C ASN A 188 21.38 21.45 14.07
N VAL A 189 21.78 20.93 15.24
CA VAL A 189 21.57 21.62 16.53
C VAL A 189 22.23 23.01 16.48
N ILE A 190 23.47 23.08 15.99
CA ILE A 190 24.24 24.33 15.89
C ILE A 190 23.60 25.25 14.84
N ARG A 191 23.23 24.73 13.66
CA ARG A 191 22.55 25.52 12.62
C ARG A 191 21.25 26.14 13.13
N LEU A 192 20.41 25.37 13.84
CA LEU A 192 19.11 25.83 14.37
C LEU A 192 19.23 26.83 15.52
N LEU A 193 20.29 26.74 16.35
CA LEU A 193 20.64 27.76 17.35
C LEU A 193 21.12 29.06 16.68
N VAL A 194 22.06 28.98 15.74
CA VAL A 194 22.62 30.16 15.07
C VAL A 194 21.56 30.90 14.23
N LYS A 195 20.71 30.16 13.51
CA LYS A 195 19.52 30.67 12.77
C LYS A 195 18.56 31.49 13.66
N ARG A 196 18.52 31.22 14.96
CA ARG A 196 17.68 31.90 15.95
C ARG A 196 18.40 33.04 16.70
N GLY A 197 19.63 33.36 16.31
CA GLY A 197 20.41 34.47 16.83
C GLY A 197 21.29 34.13 18.04
N ALA A 198 21.76 32.88 18.16
CA ALA A 198 22.77 32.53 19.16
C ALA A 198 24.21 32.60 18.63
N GLU A 199 25.12 33.10 19.47
CA GLU A 199 26.55 32.77 19.41
C GLU A 199 26.75 31.49 20.22
N VAL A 200 27.08 30.39 19.54
CA VAL A 200 27.11 29.05 20.12
C VAL A 200 28.54 28.67 20.49
N HIS A 201 28.81 28.61 21.79
CA HIS A 201 30.06 28.15 22.39
C HIS A 201 29.98 26.64 22.58
N VAL A 202 30.43 25.88 21.58
CA VAL A 202 30.48 24.41 21.64
C VAL A 202 31.68 24.00 22.49
N VAL A 203 31.44 23.43 23.65
CA VAL A 203 32.46 23.06 24.65
C VAL A 203 32.64 21.55 24.77
N PRO A 204 33.87 21.05 25.09
CA PRO A 204 34.09 19.65 25.40
C PRO A 204 33.17 19.12 26.50
N TRP A 205 32.79 17.85 26.44
CA TRP A 205 31.87 17.19 27.38
C TRP A 205 32.27 17.34 28.86
N ASN A 206 33.57 17.41 29.16
CA ASN A 206 34.15 17.53 30.49
C ASN A 206 34.58 18.96 30.87
N HIS A 207 34.24 19.97 30.05
CA HIS A 207 34.58 21.36 30.32
C HIS A 207 33.87 21.88 31.58
N ASP A 208 34.54 22.70 32.39
CA ASP A 208 33.90 23.36 33.54
C ASP A 208 33.19 24.64 33.11
N PHE A 209 32.03 24.47 32.47
CA PHE A 209 31.14 25.56 32.10
C PHE A 209 30.46 26.24 33.30
N THR A 210 30.61 25.73 34.54
CA THR A 210 29.76 26.15 35.66
C THR A 210 29.93 27.61 36.07
N LYS A 211 31.09 28.20 35.76
CA LYS A 211 31.43 29.60 35.99
C LYS A 211 31.43 30.45 34.71
N MET A 212 31.06 29.89 33.55
CA MET A 212 30.94 30.66 32.31
C MET A 212 29.69 31.54 32.37
N GLU A 213 29.81 32.78 31.89
CA GLU A 213 28.67 33.62 31.54
C GLU A 213 28.06 33.13 30.22
N TYR A 214 26.74 32.94 30.21
CA TYR A 214 25.92 32.56 29.06
C TYR A 214 24.46 32.91 29.36
N ASP A 215 23.64 33.04 28.33
CA ASP A 215 22.20 33.30 28.45
C ASP A 215 21.38 32.01 28.52
N GLY A 216 21.90 30.91 27.94
CA GLY A 216 21.32 29.58 28.01
C GLY A 216 22.36 28.46 27.88
N LEU A 217 22.02 27.28 28.42
CA LEU A 217 22.83 26.07 28.39
C LEU A 217 22.10 24.98 27.61
N LEU A 218 22.77 24.37 26.64
CA LEU A 218 22.28 23.22 25.89
C LEU A 218 23.23 22.03 26.06
N ILE A 219 22.68 20.82 26.14
CA ILE A 219 23.44 19.57 26.22
C ILE A 219 22.89 18.63 25.15
N ALA A 220 23.70 18.21 24.18
CA ALA A 220 23.28 17.33 23.11
C ALA A 220 24.34 16.28 22.80
N GLY A 221 23.89 15.05 22.52
CA GLY A 221 24.77 13.93 22.25
C GLY A 221 24.02 12.65 21.90
N GLY A 222 24.78 11.61 21.56
CA GLY A 222 24.26 10.33 21.08
C GLY A 222 24.85 9.07 21.72
N PRO A 223 26.17 8.83 21.67
CA PRO A 223 26.70 7.47 21.82
C PRO A 223 27.04 7.07 23.26
N GLY A 224 26.73 5.81 23.58
CA GLY A 224 27.24 5.10 24.76
C GLY A 224 26.47 5.34 26.06
N ASN A 225 27.04 4.85 27.17
CA ASN A 225 26.40 4.89 28.48
C ASN A 225 26.64 6.26 29.16
N PRO A 226 25.60 7.09 29.41
CA PRO A 226 25.76 8.41 30.01
C PRO A 226 26.29 8.36 31.44
N ALA A 227 26.10 7.26 32.17
CA ALA A 227 26.61 7.10 33.54
C ALA A 227 28.15 7.09 33.63
N LEU A 228 28.85 6.87 32.50
CA LEU A 228 30.32 6.97 32.41
C LEU A 228 30.82 8.42 32.35
N ALA A 229 29.95 9.38 31.98
CA ALA A 229 30.31 10.79 31.84
C ALA A 229 30.31 11.57 33.19
N GLN A 230 30.87 10.97 34.25
CA GLN A 230 30.81 11.50 35.62
C GLN A 230 31.25 12.98 35.76
N PRO A 231 32.36 13.47 35.16
CA PRO A 231 32.71 14.90 35.16
C PRO A 231 31.58 15.83 34.68
N LEU A 232 30.83 15.42 33.65
CA LEU A 232 29.70 16.18 33.13
C LEU A 232 28.52 16.16 34.10
N ILE A 233 28.15 14.98 34.61
CA ILE A 233 27.06 14.82 35.59
C ILE A 233 27.29 15.73 36.81
N GLN A 234 28.53 15.77 37.33
CA GLN A 234 28.88 16.66 38.44
C GLN A 234 28.86 18.15 38.06
N ASN A 235 29.21 18.52 36.81
CA ASN A 235 29.12 19.91 36.34
C ASN A 235 27.68 20.38 36.15
N VAL A 236 26.80 19.54 35.58
CA VAL A 236 25.36 19.84 35.50
C VAL A 236 24.74 19.89 36.90
N LYS A 237 25.10 18.97 37.80
CA LYS A 237 24.59 18.95 39.17
C LYS A 237 24.88 20.25 39.92
N LYS A 238 26.11 20.79 39.81
CA LYS A 238 26.46 22.12 40.36
C LYS A 238 25.55 23.25 39.82
N ILE A 239 25.11 23.20 38.56
CA ILE A 239 24.13 24.16 38.01
C ILE A 239 22.77 23.97 38.69
N LEU A 240 22.27 22.73 38.74
CA LEU A 240 20.95 22.41 39.29
C LEU A 240 20.81 22.80 40.77
N GLU A 241 21.85 22.55 41.57
CA GLU A 241 21.94 22.87 43.00
C GLU A 241 22.18 24.37 43.27
N SER A 242 22.52 25.17 42.25
CA SER A 242 22.80 26.61 42.40
C SER A 242 21.58 27.52 42.18
N ASP A 243 21.76 28.80 42.50
CA ASP A 243 20.82 29.89 42.19
C ASP A 243 20.77 30.31 40.71
N ARG A 244 21.52 29.66 39.81
CA ARG A 244 21.46 29.93 38.36
C ARG A 244 20.08 29.57 37.79
N LYS A 245 19.61 30.39 36.83
CA LYS A 245 18.25 30.39 36.24
C LYS A 245 18.25 30.56 34.72
N GLU A 246 19.42 30.61 34.12
CA GLU A 246 19.67 30.51 32.69
C GLU A 246 19.04 29.21 32.16
N PRO A 247 18.18 29.24 31.12
CA PRO A 247 17.47 28.06 30.65
C PRO A 247 18.40 26.91 30.27
N LEU A 248 17.97 25.69 30.59
CA LEU A 248 18.67 24.45 30.29
C LEU A 248 17.83 23.61 29.33
N PHE A 249 18.41 23.19 28.21
CA PHE A 249 17.78 22.32 27.22
C PHE A 249 18.65 21.08 26.95
N GLY A 250 18.18 19.90 27.36
CA GLY A 250 18.80 18.61 27.04
C GLY A 250 18.18 17.95 25.80
N ILE A 251 19.01 17.41 24.91
CA ILE A 251 18.61 16.61 23.73
C ILE A 251 19.26 15.23 23.80
N SER A 252 18.46 14.17 23.74
CA SER A 252 18.87 12.76 23.80
C SER A 252 19.79 12.45 24.99
N THR A 253 21.11 12.35 24.80
CA THR A 253 22.08 12.24 25.90
C THR A 253 21.91 13.37 26.94
N GLY A 254 21.50 14.57 26.52
CA GLY A 254 21.21 15.68 27.41
C GLY A 254 20.03 15.45 28.37
N ASN A 255 19.00 14.68 27.97
CA ASN A 255 17.90 14.28 28.86
C ASN A 255 18.43 13.34 29.95
N LEU A 256 19.17 12.30 29.55
CA LEU A 256 19.77 11.30 30.43
C LEU A 256 20.75 11.92 31.43
N ILE A 257 21.65 12.80 30.96
CA ILE A 257 22.61 13.52 31.80
C ILE A 257 21.92 14.48 32.77
N THR A 258 20.86 15.18 32.35
CA THR A 258 20.11 16.09 33.24
C THR A 258 19.35 15.31 34.31
N GLY A 259 18.73 14.18 33.97
CA GLY A 259 18.11 13.28 34.92
C GLY A 259 19.10 12.71 35.94
N LEU A 260 20.26 12.21 35.49
CA LEU A 260 21.34 11.73 36.36
C LEU A 260 21.85 12.83 37.31
N ALA A 261 22.02 14.05 36.81
CA ALA A 261 22.45 15.19 37.62
C ALA A 261 21.40 15.62 38.66
N ALA A 262 20.12 15.45 38.36
CA ALA A 262 19.00 15.66 39.28
C ALA A 262 18.84 14.53 40.30
N GLY A 263 19.32 13.31 40.00
CA GLY A 263 19.23 12.12 40.86
C GLY A 263 18.22 11.05 40.41
N ALA A 264 17.79 11.06 39.15
CA ALA A 264 17.09 9.92 38.52
C ALA A 264 18.08 8.86 38.01
N GLU A 265 17.62 7.62 37.83
CA GLU A 265 18.42 6.51 37.32
C GLU A 265 18.31 6.36 35.78
N VAL A 266 19.30 5.68 35.18
CA VAL A 266 19.29 5.30 33.75
C VAL A 266 19.55 3.81 33.60
N TYR A 267 18.98 3.20 32.58
CA TYR A 267 19.17 1.79 32.25
C TYR A 267 19.43 1.60 30.75
N LYS A 268 20.11 0.51 30.38
CA LYS A 268 20.20 0.09 28.98
C LYS A 268 18.90 -0.62 28.61
N MET A 269 18.28 -0.21 27.52
CA MET A 269 16.99 -0.72 27.07
C MET A 269 17.15 -2.12 26.47
N SER A 270 16.18 -3.02 26.68
CA SER A 270 16.11 -4.32 25.99
C SER A 270 15.74 -4.18 24.51
N MET A 271 14.92 -3.18 24.21
CA MET A 271 14.51 -2.75 22.88
C MET A 271 14.75 -1.25 22.81
N ALA A 272 15.52 -0.79 21.83
CA ALA A 272 16.03 0.57 21.75
C ALA A 272 15.26 1.39 20.69
N ASN A 273 14.89 2.63 21.01
CA ASN A 273 14.19 3.49 20.05
C ASN A 273 15.17 4.04 19.01
N ARG A 274 15.09 3.48 17.79
CA ARG A 274 15.94 3.82 16.65
C ARG A 274 15.09 3.91 15.38
N GLY A 275 14.60 5.11 15.09
CA GLY A 275 13.66 5.33 13.98
C GLY A 275 13.42 6.81 13.66
N GLN A 276 12.71 7.05 12.56
CA GLN A 276 12.20 8.38 12.18
C GLN A 276 10.69 8.52 12.41
N ASN A 277 10.05 7.47 12.93
CA ASN A 277 8.61 7.31 13.07
C ASN A 277 8.15 7.21 14.53
N GLN A 278 9.03 7.50 15.49
CA GLN A 278 8.81 7.21 16.91
C GLN A 278 7.80 8.20 17.53
N PRO A 279 6.65 7.73 18.03
CA PRO A 279 5.57 8.60 18.47
C PRO A 279 5.68 8.97 19.96
N VAL A 280 5.70 10.26 20.26
CA VAL A 280 5.77 10.79 21.63
C VAL A 280 4.54 11.61 21.96
N LEU A 281 4.03 11.48 23.19
CA LEU A 281 2.89 12.24 23.69
C LEU A 281 3.34 13.25 24.72
N ASN A 282 2.98 14.53 24.52
CA ASN A 282 3.16 15.56 25.54
C ASN A 282 2.15 15.33 26.68
N ILE A 283 2.66 15.06 27.88
CA ILE A 283 1.85 14.68 29.04
C ILE A 283 0.98 15.85 29.52
N THR A 284 1.44 17.09 29.31
CA THR A 284 0.77 18.30 29.83
C THR A 284 -0.43 18.74 29.00
N ASN A 285 -0.43 18.47 27.69
CA ASN A 285 -1.46 18.98 26.77
C ASN A 285 -2.06 17.93 25.81
N ARG A 286 -1.63 16.66 25.89
CA ARG A 286 -2.10 15.50 25.11
C ARG A 286 -1.91 15.59 23.59
N GLN A 287 -1.07 16.51 23.09
CA GLN A 287 -0.62 16.50 21.70
C GLN A 287 0.43 15.40 21.47
N ALA A 288 0.33 14.70 20.35
CA ALA A 288 1.28 13.70 19.90
C ALA A 288 2.16 14.25 18.76
N PHE A 289 3.41 13.82 18.72
CA PHE A 289 4.40 14.21 17.72
C PHE A 289 5.15 12.96 17.22
N ILE A 290 5.48 12.93 15.94
CA ILE A 290 6.37 11.91 15.37
C ILE A 290 7.81 12.46 15.43
N THR A 291 8.76 11.61 15.82
CA THR A 291 10.12 12.06 16.16
C THR A 291 11.22 11.16 15.59
N ALA A 292 12.40 11.77 15.39
CA ALA A 292 13.64 11.05 15.13
C ALA A 292 14.31 10.66 16.45
N GLN A 293 14.70 9.38 16.59
CA GLN A 293 15.32 8.84 17.79
C GLN A 293 16.45 7.88 17.44
N ASN A 294 17.51 7.87 18.26
CA ASN A 294 18.64 6.96 18.13
C ASN A 294 19.34 6.74 19.48
N HIS A 295 18.65 6.14 20.45
CA HIS A 295 19.23 5.87 21.79
C HIS A 295 18.98 4.42 22.23
N GLY A 296 19.95 3.86 22.95
CA GLY A 296 19.87 2.53 23.58
C GLY A 296 19.80 2.57 25.11
N TYR A 297 19.74 3.78 25.68
CA TYR A 297 19.58 4.02 27.12
C TYR A 297 18.36 4.91 27.34
N ALA A 298 17.65 4.69 28.43
CA ALA A 298 16.49 5.50 28.83
C ALA A 298 16.64 5.93 30.29
N LEU A 299 15.91 6.99 30.65
CA LEU A 299 15.73 7.44 32.02
C LEU A 299 14.62 6.62 32.69
N ASP A 300 14.75 6.32 33.98
CA ASP A 300 13.63 5.76 34.73
C ASP A 300 12.47 6.76 34.83
N SER A 301 11.24 6.25 34.92
CA SER A 301 10.03 7.09 35.05
C SER A 301 9.88 7.71 36.45
N THR A 302 10.61 7.19 37.44
CA THR A 302 10.68 7.67 38.83
C THR A 302 11.63 8.87 38.92
N LEU A 303 11.08 10.07 38.81
CA LEU A 303 11.88 11.31 38.87
C LEU A 303 12.02 11.86 40.31
N PRO A 304 13.15 12.52 40.64
CA PRO A 304 13.35 13.18 41.92
C PRO A 304 12.43 14.40 42.10
N ALA A 305 12.25 14.81 43.36
CA ALA A 305 11.38 15.94 43.72
C ALA A 305 11.74 17.23 42.96
N GLY A 306 10.72 17.96 42.51
CA GLY A 306 10.88 19.16 41.68
C GLY A 306 10.98 18.89 40.18
N TRP A 307 11.01 17.63 39.74
CA TRP A 307 10.99 17.21 38.34
C TRP A 307 9.72 16.45 37.96
N LYS A 308 9.31 16.59 36.70
CA LYS A 308 8.15 15.90 36.10
C LYS A 308 8.50 15.40 34.69
N PRO A 309 7.93 14.28 34.23
CA PRO A 309 8.06 13.89 32.84
C PRO A 309 7.28 14.89 31.97
N LEU A 310 7.85 15.20 30.80
CA LEU A 310 7.30 16.16 29.84
C LEU A 310 6.65 15.44 28.64
N PHE A 311 7.35 14.44 28.11
CA PHE A 311 6.89 13.56 27.04
C PHE A 311 6.99 12.09 27.49
N VAL A 312 6.18 11.22 26.88
CA VAL A 312 6.21 9.75 27.05
C VAL A 312 6.05 9.07 25.70
N ASN A 313 6.72 7.93 25.49
CA ASN A 313 6.63 7.16 24.25
C ASN A 313 5.26 6.48 24.14
N VAL A 314 4.59 6.59 23.00
CA VAL A 314 3.23 6.03 22.82
C VAL A 314 3.26 4.51 22.64
N ASN A 315 4.37 3.92 22.20
CA ASN A 315 4.51 2.48 21.96
C ASN A 315 4.92 1.72 23.24
N ASP A 316 5.98 2.14 23.91
CA ASP A 316 6.60 1.41 25.05
C ASP A 316 6.52 2.13 26.42
N GLN A 317 5.97 3.35 26.46
CA GLN A 317 5.78 4.16 27.66
C GLN A 317 7.07 4.57 28.40
N THR A 318 8.24 4.52 27.72
CA THR A 318 9.49 5.07 28.24
C THR A 318 9.50 6.60 28.32
N ASN A 319 10.46 7.17 29.06
CA ASN A 319 10.57 8.62 29.23
C ASN A 319 11.13 9.29 27.97
N GLU A 320 10.36 10.22 27.41
CA GLU A 320 10.73 10.98 26.20
C GLU A 320 11.18 12.42 26.51
N GLY A 321 11.27 12.77 27.80
CA GLY A 321 11.68 14.10 28.24
C GLY A 321 11.26 14.42 29.67
N ILE A 322 11.96 15.36 30.29
CA ILE A 322 11.71 15.84 31.66
C ILE A 322 11.63 17.37 31.71
N MET A 323 11.02 17.89 32.77
CA MET A 323 11.00 19.31 33.09
C MET A 323 11.12 19.55 34.59
N HIS A 324 11.75 20.65 34.99
CA HIS A 324 11.67 21.14 36.36
C HIS A 324 10.34 21.91 36.53
N GLU A 325 9.69 21.75 37.69
CA GLU A 325 8.40 22.38 38.00
C GLU A 325 8.38 23.93 38.01
N SER A 326 9.54 24.59 38.05
CA SER A 326 9.66 26.02 38.34
C SER A 326 10.90 26.71 37.76
N LYS A 327 12.05 26.03 37.71
CA LYS A 327 13.22 26.52 36.94
C LYS A 327 12.99 26.29 35.43
N PRO A 328 13.56 27.11 34.52
CA PRO A 328 13.41 26.95 33.06
C PRO A 328 14.30 25.83 32.50
N PHE A 329 14.27 24.64 33.13
CA PHE A 329 15.09 23.48 32.77
C PHE A 329 14.21 22.38 32.19
N PHE A 330 14.57 21.85 31.02
CA PHE A 330 13.88 20.73 30.39
C PHE A 330 14.83 19.88 29.54
N GLY A 331 14.41 18.65 29.26
CA GLY A 331 15.08 17.73 28.36
C GLY A 331 14.08 16.97 27.49
N VAL A 332 14.52 16.52 26.33
CA VAL A 332 13.80 15.58 25.45
C VAL A 332 14.73 14.46 25.02
N GLN A 333 14.21 13.24 24.93
CA GLN A 333 14.98 12.04 24.62
C GLN A 333 15.18 11.84 23.11
N PHE A 334 14.26 12.40 22.31
CA PHE A 334 14.31 12.47 20.87
C PHE A 334 15.16 13.65 20.33
N HIS A 335 15.32 13.71 19.01
CA HIS A 335 16.15 14.68 18.29
C HIS A 335 15.30 15.71 17.50
N PRO A 336 14.92 16.86 18.11
CA PRO A 336 14.11 17.88 17.44
C PRO A 336 14.86 18.65 16.34
N GLU A 337 16.19 18.51 16.25
CA GLU A 337 16.99 19.02 15.13
C GLU A 337 16.92 18.13 13.88
N VAL A 338 16.42 16.90 14.02
CA VAL A 338 16.37 15.86 12.98
C VAL A 338 17.69 15.69 12.21
N GLY A 339 17.69 15.49 10.90
CA GLY A 339 18.88 15.10 10.15
C GLY A 339 19.30 13.65 10.42
N PRO A 340 18.59 12.65 9.87
CA PRO A 340 17.32 12.76 9.13
C PRO A 340 16.08 12.78 10.05
N GLY A 341 14.88 12.93 9.48
CA GLY A 341 13.61 12.69 10.17
C GLY A 341 12.64 13.88 10.31
N PRO A 342 11.50 13.70 11.00
CA PRO A 342 10.33 14.59 10.97
C PRO A 342 10.52 15.90 11.73
N THR A 343 10.44 17.04 11.03
CA THR A 343 10.68 18.40 11.56
C THR A 343 9.60 18.93 12.52
N ASP A 344 8.77 18.05 13.09
CA ASP A 344 7.55 18.42 13.81
C ASP A 344 7.78 18.96 15.23
N THR A 345 9.00 18.83 15.74
CA THR A 345 9.40 19.30 17.09
C THR A 345 10.44 20.43 17.09
N GLU A 346 10.76 21.04 15.93
CA GLU A 346 11.70 22.18 15.85
C GLU A 346 11.29 23.35 16.76
N TYR A 347 9.99 23.48 17.06
CA TYR A 347 9.44 24.50 17.97
C TYR A 347 10.06 24.48 19.38
N LEU A 348 10.68 23.38 19.81
CA LEU A 348 11.37 23.31 21.10
C LEU A 348 12.57 24.26 21.18
N PHE A 349 13.21 24.55 20.04
CA PHE A 349 14.21 25.62 19.96
C PHE A 349 13.55 27.00 20.17
N ASP A 350 12.38 27.26 19.58
CA ASP A 350 11.65 28.51 19.82
C ASP A 350 11.17 28.64 21.28
N SER A 351 10.76 27.54 21.92
CA SER A 351 10.51 27.49 23.36
C SER A 351 11.76 27.82 24.18
N PHE A 352 12.93 27.26 23.83
CA PHE A 352 14.21 27.56 24.51
C PHE A 352 14.59 29.05 24.41
N PHE A 353 14.58 29.64 23.21
CA PHE A 353 14.83 31.08 23.05
C PHE A 353 13.74 31.95 23.71
N SER A 354 12.50 31.45 23.82
CA SER A 354 11.44 32.13 24.57
C SER A 354 11.66 32.11 26.08
N LEU A 355 12.28 31.06 26.64
CA LEU A 355 12.70 31.04 28.05
C LEU A 355 13.84 32.04 28.32
N ILE A 356 14.77 32.20 27.37
CA ILE A 356 15.89 33.15 27.49
C ILE A 356 15.39 34.60 27.45
N LYS A 357 14.39 34.89 26.60
CA LYS A 357 13.87 36.25 26.38
C LYS A 357 12.81 36.71 27.40
N LYS A 358 12.22 35.80 28.19
CA LYS A 358 11.15 36.11 29.16
C LYS A 358 11.67 36.33 30.58
N GLU A 359 10.80 36.85 31.45
CA GLU A 359 11.14 37.16 32.84
C GLU A 359 11.47 35.93 33.70
N LYS A 360 12.22 36.17 34.79
CA LYS A 360 12.72 35.15 35.72
C LYS A 360 11.55 34.46 36.44
N GLY A 361 11.38 33.16 36.18
CA GLY A 361 10.27 32.35 36.71
C GLY A 361 9.36 31.73 35.64
N THR A 362 9.62 32.02 34.35
CA THR A 362 8.94 31.38 33.22
C THR A 362 9.23 29.87 33.18
N THR A 363 8.18 29.03 33.13
CA THR A 363 8.30 27.56 33.01
C THR A 363 8.16 27.09 31.56
N ILE A 364 8.69 25.91 31.22
CA ILE A 364 8.59 25.34 29.86
C ILE A 364 7.13 25.25 29.38
N THR A 365 6.18 24.85 30.23
CA THR A 365 4.75 24.75 29.89
C THR A 365 4.14 26.09 29.45
N SER A 366 4.74 27.23 29.84
CA SER A 366 4.28 28.58 29.46
C SER A 366 4.84 29.10 28.11
N VAL A 367 5.68 28.31 27.44
CA VAL A 367 6.27 28.61 26.11
C VAL A 367 6.11 27.46 25.10
N LEU A 368 5.45 26.36 25.48
CA LEU A 368 5.06 25.30 24.55
C LEU A 368 3.82 25.72 23.73
N PRO A 369 3.61 25.11 22.54
CA PRO A 369 2.36 25.24 21.81
C PRO A 369 1.15 24.89 22.67
N LYS A 370 0.09 25.69 22.55
CA LYS A 370 -1.23 25.36 23.08
C LYS A 370 -1.98 24.54 22.03
N PRO A 371 -2.77 23.51 22.41
CA PRO A 371 -3.64 22.82 21.46
C PRO A 371 -4.58 23.80 20.76
N GLY A 372 -4.56 23.81 19.42
CA GLY A 372 -5.48 24.63 18.61
C GLY A 372 -6.90 24.07 18.58
N LEU A 373 -7.04 22.76 18.83
CA LEU A 373 -8.29 22.05 19.01
C LEU A 373 -8.21 21.21 20.29
N VAL A 374 -9.36 20.95 20.90
CA VAL A 374 -9.55 19.99 21.99
C VAL A 374 -10.81 19.21 21.66
N ALA A 375 -10.67 17.93 21.31
CA ALA A 375 -11.82 17.12 20.91
C ALA A 375 -12.74 16.81 22.09
N SER A 376 -14.04 17.02 21.92
CA SER A 376 -15.03 16.14 22.57
C SER A 376 -15.42 15.05 21.56
N ARG A 377 -15.64 13.82 22.02
CA ARG A 377 -16.23 12.77 21.18
C ARG A 377 -17.56 13.26 20.61
N VAL A 378 -17.84 12.93 19.35
CA VAL A 378 -19.09 13.31 18.69
C VAL A 378 -20.17 12.31 19.07
N GLU A 379 -21.15 12.74 19.85
CA GLU A 379 -22.31 11.89 20.16
C GLU A 379 -23.15 11.66 18.90
N VAL A 380 -23.20 10.40 18.45
CA VAL A 380 -24.09 9.89 17.39
C VAL A 380 -24.60 8.51 17.76
N SER A 381 -25.80 8.17 17.30
CA SER A 381 -26.50 6.92 17.59
C SER A 381 -26.86 6.14 16.33
N LYS A 382 -26.97 6.81 15.17
CA LYS A 382 -27.20 6.20 13.86
C LYS A 382 -26.53 7.00 12.75
N VAL A 383 -25.56 6.39 12.09
CA VAL A 383 -24.82 6.98 10.97
C VAL A 383 -25.31 6.42 9.65
N LEU A 384 -25.61 7.32 8.71
CA LEU A 384 -25.81 7.01 7.29
C LEU A 384 -24.45 7.04 6.56
N ILE A 385 -24.16 5.99 5.81
CA ILE A 385 -22.93 5.83 5.01
C ILE A 385 -23.34 5.75 3.54
N LEU A 386 -22.73 6.59 2.71
CA LEU A 386 -22.95 6.59 1.26
C LEU A 386 -21.85 5.77 0.56
N GLY A 387 -22.24 4.67 -0.10
CA GLY A 387 -21.38 3.89 -1.00
C GLY A 387 -21.16 4.58 -2.36
N SER A 388 -20.34 3.96 -3.22
CA SER A 388 -19.91 4.58 -4.49
C SER A 388 -20.96 4.65 -5.59
N GLY A 389 -21.93 3.73 -5.60
CA GLY A 389 -22.81 3.55 -6.75
C GLY A 389 -22.27 2.50 -7.73
N GLY A 390 -22.43 2.73 -9.02
CA GLY A 390 -21.91 1.83 -10.07
C GLY A 390 -20.42 2.07 -10.34
N LEU A 391 -19.68 0.98 -10.59
CA LEU A 391 -18.27 1.04 -10.96
C LEU A 391 -18.07 1.74 -12.32
N SER A 392 -17.01 2.55 -12.42
CA SER A 392 -16.63 3.29 -13.63
C SER A 392 -15.12 3.56 -13.66
N ILE A 393 -14.59 4.03 -14.79
CA ILE A 393 -13.16 4.39 -14.88
C ILE A 393 -12.88 5.56 -13.93
N GLY A 394 -11.94 5.38 -13.01
CA GLY A 394 -11.62 6.32 -11.94
C GLY A 394 -12.46 6.17 -10.65
N GLN A 395 -13.52 5.36 -10.65
CA GLN A 395 -14.26 4.96 -9.43
C GLN A 395 -14.57 3.45 -9.46
N ALA A 396 -13.69 2.65 -8.86
CA ALA A 396 -13.77 1.19 -8.90
C ALA A 396 -13.89 0.58 -7.49
N GLY A 397 -13.21 -0.55 -7.22
CA GLY A 397 -13.46 -1.38 -6.04
C GLY A 397 -13.04 -0.76 -4.71
N GLU A 398 -12.17 0.25 -4.73
CA GLU A 398 -11.60 0.92 -3.56
C GLU A 398 -12.65 1.36 -2.51
N PHE A 399 -13.85 1.72 -2.97
CA PHE A 399 -14.94 2.21 -2.12
C PHE A 399 -15.75 1.10 -1.44
N ASP A 400 -15.85 -0.09 -2.04
CA ASP A 400 -16.53 -1.24 -1.42
C ASP A 400 -15.73 -1.76 -0.21
N TYR A 401 -14.39 -1.76 -0.30
CA TYR A 401 -13.50 -1.96 0.84
C TYR A 401 -13.65 -0.83 1.87
N SER A 402 -13.52 0.42 1.43
CA SER A 402 -13.53 1.60 2.30
C SER A 402 -14.78 1.70 3.18
N GLY A 403 -15.97 1.63 2.58
CA GLY A 403 -17.21 1.75 3.32
C GLY A 403 -17.51 0.55 4.23
N SER A 404 -17.00 -0.65 3.92
CA SER A 404 -17.10 -1.81 4.82
C SER A 404 -16.24 -1.63 6.09
N GLN A 405 -15.07 -1.01 5.98
CA GLN A 405 -14.25 -0.64 7.14
C GLN A 405 -14.94 0.41 8.02
N ALA A 406 -15.66 1.37 7.40
CA ALA A 406 -16.43 2.37 8.14
C ALA A 406 -17.54 1.73 8.99
N VAL A 407 -18.28 0.75 8.44
CA VAL A 407 -19.29 -0.01 9.19
C VAL A 407 -18.65 -0.76 10.36
N LYS A 408 -17.51 -1.44 10.16
CA LYS A 408 -16.76 -2.13 11.22
C LYS A 408 -16.39 -1.18 12.36
N ALA A 409 -15.78 -0.03 12.02
CA ALA A 409 -15.35 0.97 13.00
C ALA A 409 -16.53 1.51 13.84
N MET A 410 -17.67 1.80 13.19
CA MET A 410 -18.91 2.26 13.83
C MET A 410 -19.51 1.21 14.77
N LYS A 411 -19.58 -0.06 14.33
CA LYS A 411 -20.15 -1.15 15.13
C LYS A 411 -19.35 -1.47 16.39
N GLU A 412 -18.03 -1.36 16.33
CA GLU A 412 -17.18 -1.48 17.52
C GLU A 412 -17.43 -0.37 18.55
N GLU A 413 -17.75 0.86 18.12
CA GLU A 413 -18.16 1.96 19.02
C GLU A 413 -19.67 1.91 19.36
N ASN A 414 -20.39 0.84 19.00
CA ASN A 414 -21.82 0.61 19.22
C ASN A 414 -22.77 1.60 18.49
N VAL A 415 -22.29 2.25 17.43
CA VAL A 415 -23.08 3.16 16.60
C VAL A 415 -23.86 2.36 15.54
N LYS A 416 -25.17 2.64 15.37
CA LYS A 416 -25.99 1.97 14.35
C LYS A 416 -25.64 2.47 12.95
N THR A 417 -25.74 1.58 11.97
CA THR A 417 -25.25 1.80 10.61
C THR A 417 -26.35 1.62 9.57
N VAL A 418 -26.56 2.64 8.75
CA VAL A 418 -27.39 2.57 7.54
C VAL A 418 -26.48 2.76 6.34
N LEU A 419 -26.52 1.84 5.39
CA LEU A 419 -25.76 1.92 4.15
C LEU A 419 -26.69 2.18 2.96
N MET A 420 -26.32 3.12 2.09
CA MET A 420 -26.89 3.23 0.74
C MET A 420 -25.84 2.79 -0.30
N ASN A 421 -26.14 1.77 -1.09
CA ASN A 421 -25.38 1.42 -2.30
C ASN A 421 -26.31 0.69 -3.30
N PRO A 422 -26.52 1.21 -4.52
CA PRO A 422 -27.34 0.54 -5.56
C PRO A 422 -26.62 -0.64 -6.25
N ASN A 423 -25.31 -0.82 -6.07
CA ASN A 423 -24.57 -1.92 -6.70
C ASN A 423 -24.83 -3.24 -5.98
N ILE A 424 -25.76 -4.05 -6.50
CA ILE A 424 -26.07 -5.39 -5.96
C ILE A 424 -24.93 -6.42 -6.04
N ALA A 425 -23.86 -6.15 -6.80
CA ALA A 425 -22.67 -7.00 -6.85
C ALA A 425 -21.58 -6.55 -5.86
N SER A 426 -21.77 -5.41 -5.19
CA SER A 426 -20.85 -4.89 -4.18
C SER A 426 -20.74 -5.84 -2.98
N VAL A 427 -19.51 -6.18 -2.60
CA VAL A 427 -19.23 -6.98 -1.39
C VAL A 427 -19.81 -6.31 -0.14
N GLN A 428 -19.77 -4.97 -0.10
CA GLN A 428 -20.30 -4.10 0.95
C GLN A 428 -21.78 -4.39 1.32
N THR A 429 -22.55 -4.93 0.37
CA THR A 429 -23.98 -5.23 0.54
C THR A 429 -24.28 -6.70 0.85
N ASN A 430 -23.28 -7.58 0.74
CA ASN A 430 -23.33 -9.02 1.04
C ASN A 430 -22.52 -9.37 2.29
N GLU A 431 -22.27 -8.37 3.13
CA GLU A 431 -21.60 -8.53 4.41
C GLU A 431 -22.42 -9.34 5.41
N VAL A 432 -21.75 -10.10 6.26
CA VAL A 432 -22.35 -10.75 7.44
C VAL A 432 -21.40 -10.67 8.64
N GLY A 433 -21.88 -10.12 9.75
CA GLY A 433 -21.07 -9.87 10.95
C GLY A 433 -20.66 -8.40 11.11
N LEU A 434 -19.42 -8.13 11.53
CA LEU A 434 -18.97 -6.79 11.96
C LEU A 434 -18.98 -5.72 10.86
N LYS A 435 -18.79 -6.10 9.59
CA LYS A 435 -18.78 -5.19 8.43
C LYS A 435 -20.18 -5.01 7.79
N GLN A 436 -21.20 -5.73 8.26
CA GLN A 436 -22.56 -5.64 7.74
C GLN A 436 -23.30 -4.44 8.32
N ALA A 437 -23.86 -3.56 7.48
CA ALA A 437 -24.69 -2.46 7.96
C ALA A 437 -26.02 -2.99 8.57
N ASP A 438 -26.57 -2.29 9.57
CA ASP A 438 -27.81 -2.71 10.24
C ASP A 438 -29.05 -2.55 9.35
N THR A 439 -29.08 -1.52 8.50
CA THR A 439 -30.00 -1.40 7.36
C THR A 439 -29.21 -1.17 6.07
N VAL A 440 -29.60 -1.83 4.97
CA VAL A 440 -29.04 -1.59 3.62
C VAL A 440 -30.15 -1.13 2.66
N TYR A 441 -29.90 -0.04 1.94
CA TYR A 441 -30.79 0.54 0.93
C TYR A 441 -30.16 0.45 -0.46
N PHE A 442 -30.72 -0.41 -1.32
CA PHE A 442 -30.39 -0.52 -2.74
C PHE A 442 -31.06 0.61 -3.55
N LEU A 443 -30.68 1.85 -3.27
CA LEU A 443 -31.23 3.06 -3.89
C LEU A 443 -30.11 3.90 -4.55
N PRO A 444 -30.41 4.66 -5.63
CA PRO A 444 -29.43 5.54 -6.26
C PRO A 444 -28.86 6.58 -5.29
N ILE A 445 -27.55 6.85 -5.40
CA ILE A 445 -26.87 7.87 -4.60
C ILE A 445 -27.14 9.25 -5.21
N THR A 446 -28.34 9.79 -4.99
CA THR A 446 -28.73 11.14 -5.42
C THR A 446 -29.44 11.89 -4.29
N PRO A 447 -29.41 13.23 -4.26
CA PRO A 447 -30.00 14.01 -3.18
C PRO A 447 -31.48 13.70 -2.92
N GLN A 448 -32.24 13.28 -3.94
CA GLN A 448 -33.64 12.86 -3.79
C GLN A 448 -33.75 11.60 -2.91
N PHE A 449 -33.10 10.49 -3.31
CA PHE A 449 -33.24 9.22 -2.58
C PHE A 449 -32.56 9.27 -1.20
N VAL A 450 -31.44 9.97 -1.08
CA VAL A 450 -30.77 10.16 0.22
C VAL A 450 -31.64 10.98 1.17
N THR A 451 -32.39 11.98 0.68
CA THR A 451 -33.36 12.72 1.49
C THR A 451 -34.50 11.80 2.01
N GLU A 452 -35.01 10.89 1.19
CA GLU A 452 -36.05 9.94 1.63
C GLU A 452 -35.52 8.93 2.66
N VAL A 453 -34.28 8.46 2.54
CA VAL A 453 -33.65 7.62 3.57
C VAL A 453 -33.42 8.41 4.86
N ILE A 454 -32.96 9.66 4.79
CA ILE A 454 -32.83 10.55 5.97
C ILE A 454 -34.18 10.75 6.67
N LYS A 455 -35.26 10.99 5.91
CA LYS A 455 -36.63 11.13 6.45
C LYS A 455 -37.11 9.87 7.19
N ALA A 456 -36.83 8.69 6.65
CA ALA A 456 -37.28 7.41 7.16
C ALA A 456 -36.44 6.91 8.35
N GLU A 457 -35.12 6.91 8.22
CA GLU A 457 -34.20 6.35 9.22
C GLU A 457 -33.83 7.35 10.33
N ARG A 458 -33.90 8.66 10.08
CA ARG A 458 -33.48 9.71 11.03
C ARG A 458 -32.07 9.48 11.60
N PRO A 459 -31.03 9.40 10.75
CA PRO A 459 -29.64 9.37 11.20
C PRO A 459 -29.25 10.71 11.86
N ASP A 460 -28.37 10.66 12.85
CA ASP A 460 -27.76 11.84 13.48
C ASP A 460 -26.33 12.11 12.97
N GLY A 461 -25.73 11.17 12.23
CA GLY A 461 -24.47 11.34 11.52
C GLY A 461 -24.51 10.90 10.04
N LEU A 462 -23.63 11.47 9.23
CA LEU A 462 -23.45 11.16 7.80
C LEU A 462 -21.95 11.03 7.46
N ILE A 463 -21.58 9.90 6.84
CA ILE A 463 -20.31 9.71 6.15
C ILE A 463 -20.55 9.82 4.64
N LEU A 464 -19.87 10.78 4.02
CA LEU A 464 -19.91 11.08 2.58
C LEU A 464 -18.55 10.95 1.86
N GLY A 465 -17.44 10.95 2.60
CA GLY A 465 -16.07 10.88 2.07
C GLY A 465 -15.54 9.48 1.77
N MET A 466 -16.40 8.47 1.65
CA MET A 466 -16.00 7.05 1.50
C MET A 466 -16.66 6.32 0.32
N GLY A 467 -17.47 7.03 -0.47
CA GLY A 467 -18.10 6.54 -1.72
C GLY A 467 -17.65 7.32 -2.96
N GLY A 468 -16.39 7.78 -2.97
CA GLY A 468 -15.83 8.56 -4.08
C GLY A 468 -16.59 9.85 -4.39
N GLN A 469 -16.47 10.31 -5.64
CA GLN A 469 -17.05 11.59 -6.07
C GLN A 469 -18.58 11.60 -6.03
N THR A 470 -19.22 10.45 -6.26
CA THR A 470 -20.69 10.31 -6.29
C THR A 470 -21.29 10.57 -4.91
N ALA A 471 -20.74 9.94 -3.87
CA ALA A 471 -21.17 10.18 -2.48
C ALA A 471 -20.84 11.61 -2.02
N LEU A 472 -19.64 12.10 -2.35
CA LEU A 472 -19.17 13.42 -1.97
C LEU A 472 -20.04 14.53 -2.58
N ASN A 473 -20.21 14.55 -3.91
CA ASN A 473 -21.03 15.55 -4.60
C ASN A 473 -22.50 15.50 -4.14
N CYS A 474 -23.04 14.30 -3.86
CA CYS A 474 -24.38 14.15 -3.28
C CYS A 474 -24.49 14.75 -1.86
N GLY A 475 -23.49 14.53 -1.01
CA GLY A 475 -23.43 15.08 0.35
C GLY A 475 -23.29 16.60 0.38
N VAL A 476 -22.40 17.16 -0.47
CA VAL A 476 -22.23 18.61 -0.67
C VAL A 476 -23.55 19.25 -1.11
N GLU A 477 -24.29 18.63 -2.04
CA GLU A 477 -25.56 19.16 -2.53
C GLU A 477 -26.70 19.09 -1.49
N LEU A 478 -26.73 18.05 -0.65
CA LEU A 478 -27.66 17.97 0.49
C LEU A 478 -27.38 19.06 1.55
N PHE A 479 -26.12 19.39 1.76
CA PHE A 479 -25.70 20.51 2.62
C PHE A 479 -26.12 21.87 2.02
N ARG A 480 -25.82 22.11 0.74
CA ARG A 480 -26.20 23.35 0.02
C ARG A 480 -27.71 23.59 0.02
N ARG A 481 -28.52 22.54 -0.10
CA ARG A 481 -29.99 22.59 0.00
C ARG A 481 -30.52 22.75 1.43
N GLY A 482 -29.66 22.71 2.44
CA GLY A 482 -30.05 22.81 3.86
C GLY A 482 -30.67 21.52 4.44
N VAL A 483 -30.75 20.43 3.69
CA VAL A 483 -31.42 19.18 4.13
C VAL A 483 -30.76 18.60 5.37
N LEU A 484 -29.42 18.57 5.42
CA LEU A 484 -28.71 18.07 6.60
C LEU A 484 -29.07 18.87 7.87
N LYS A 485 -29.29 20.19 7.73
CA LYS A 485 -29.72 21.10 8.81
C LYS A 485 -31.20 20.94 9.17
N GLU A 486 -32.09 20.70 8.19
CA GLU A 486 -33.52 20.42 8.40
C GLU A 486 -33.74 19.15 9.25
N TYR A 487 -32.95 18.10 8.98
CA TYR A 487 -33.10 16.80 9.64
C TYR A 487 -32.14 16.58 10.83
N GLY A 488 -31.26 17.53 11.13
CA GLY A 488 -30.33 17.46 12.26
C GLY A 488 -29.12 16.53 12.08
N VAL A 489 -28.78 16.21 10.83
CA VAL A 489 -27.72 15.25 10.47
C VAL A 489 -26.35 15.93 10.49
N LYS A 490 -25.45 15.47 11.36
CA LYS A 490 -24.05 15.94 11.41
C LYS A 490 -23.25 15.29 10.28
N VAL A 491 -22.39 16.03 9.60
CA VAL A 491 -21.33 15.42 8.78
C VAL A 491 -20.21 14.96 9.72
N LEU A 492 -19.73 13.74 9.54
CA LEU A 492 -18.68 13.15 10.38
C LEU A 492 -17.34 13.09 9.65
N GLY A 493 -16.28 13.49 10.35
CA GLY A 493 -14.97 13.74 9.76
C GLY A 493 -14.86 15.15 9.18
N THR A 494 -14.12 15.30 8.08
CA THR A 494 -13.93 16.58 7.37
C THR A 494 -15.24 17.25 6.99
N SER A 495 -15.32 18.58 7.20
CA SER A 495 -16.56 19.34 6.96
C SER A 495 -16.81 19.58 5.46
N VAL A 496 -18.06 19.96 5.13
CA VAL A 496 -18.44 20.25 3.73
C VAL A 496 -17.76 21.52 3.22
N GLU A 497 -17.50 22.49 4.10
CA GLU A 497 -16.75 23.70 3.80
C GLU A 497 -15.29 23.36 3.42
N SER A 498 -14.62 22.50 4.20
CA SER A 498 -13.28 22.00 3.89
C SER A 498 -13.24 21.22 2.57
N ILE A 499 -14.24 20.37 2.31
CA ILE A 499 -14.36 19.62 1.05
C ILE A 499 -14.60 20.55 -0.14
N MET A 500 -15.47 21.55 -0.01
CA MET A 500 -15.67 22.56 -1.06
C MET A 500 -14.39 23.37 -1.32
N ALA A 501 -13.58 23.62 -0.30
CA ALA A 501 -12.30 24.30 -0.43
C ALA A 501 -11.18 23.45 -1.07
N THR A 502 -11.37 22.13 -1.25
CA THR A 502 -10.46 21.26 -2.01
C THR A 502 -10.98 20.92 -3.41
N GLU A 503 -12.30 20.84 -3.59
CA GLU A 503 -12.94 20.45 -4.86
C GLU A 503 -13.16 21.62 -5.83
N ASP A 504 -13.29 22.85 -5.32
CA ASP A 504 -13.26 24.09 -6.09
C ASP A 504 -11.82 24.59 -6.25
N ARG A 505 -11.39 24.79 -7.50
CA ARG A 505 -9.97 25.05 -7.79
C ARG A 505 -9.56 26.49 -7.48
N GLN A 506 -10.51 27.44 -7.41
CA GLN A 506 -10.21 28.81 -6.96
C GLN A 506 -10.10 28.86 -5.43
N LEU A 507 -11.06 28.27 -4.71
CA LEU A 507 -11.01 28.24 -3.24
C LEU A 507 -9.76 27.51 -2.71
N PHE A 508 -9.33 26.46 -3.41
CA PHE A 508 -8.09 25.74 -3.11
C PHE A 508 -6.85 26.62 -3.30
N SER A 509 -6.76 27.35 -4.41
CA SER A 509 -5.73 28.37 -4.65
C SER A 509 -5.71 29.40 -3.53
N ASP A 510 -6.86 29.99 -3.20
CA ASP A 510 -6.97 31.06 -2.20
C ASP A 510 -6.50 30.57 -0.81
N LYS A 511 -6.88 29.34 -0.43
CA LYS A 511 -6.44 28.68 0.81
C LYS A 511 -4.93 28.40 0.87
N LEU A 512 -4.30 28.00 -0.24
CA LEU A 512 -2.85 27.81 -0.25
C LEU A 512 -2.10 29.15 -0.19
N ASN A 513 -2.66 30.21 -0.81
CA ASN A 513 -2.12 31.57 -0.70
C ASN A 513 -2.20 32.14 0.73
N GLU A 514 -3.24 31.81 1.52
CA GLU A 514 -3.35 32.21 2.94
C GLU A 514 -2.16 31.76 3.81
N ILE A 515 -1.49 30.67 3.44
CA ILE A 515 -0.31 30.12 4.14
C ILE A 515 1.01 30.31 3.35
N ASN A 516 0.98 31.02 2.21
CA ASN A 516 2.12 31.23 1.30
C ASN A 516 2.67 29.92 0.69
N GLU A 517 1.84 28.88 0.55
CA GLU A 517 2.21 27.63 -0.11
C GLU A 517 2.15 27.74 -1.64
N LYS A 518 2.91 26.88 -2.32
CA LYS A 518 3.17 27.01 -3.75
C LYS A 518 2.18 26.24 -4.61
N ILE A 519 1.47 26.94 -5.49
CA ILE A 519 0.76 26.37 -6.65
C ILE A 519 1.49 26.76 -7.95
N ALA A 520 1.27 26.01 -9.03
CA ALA A 520 1.70 26.45 -10.35
C ALA A 520 0.83 27.66 -10.81
N PRO A 521 1.37 28.61 -11.61
CA PRO A 521 0.59 29.75 -12.09
C PRO A 521 -0.67 29.30 -12.85
N SER A 522 -1.84 29.70 -12.36
CA SER A 522 -3.13 29.17 -12.81
C SER A 522 -4.28 30.17 -12.68
N PHE A 523 -5.34 29.97 -13.46
CA PHE A 523 -6.61 30.67 -13.35
C PHE A 523 -7.79 29.68 -13.40
N ALA A 524 -8.74 29.79 -12.47
CA ALA A 524 -10.02 29.11 -12.57
C ALA A 524 -10.95 29.90 -13.51
N VAL A 525 -11.62 29.21 -14.43
CA VAL A 525 -12.42 29.83 -15.50
C VAL A 525 -13.70 29.03 -15.79
N GLU A 526 -14.76 29.77 -16.11
CA GLU A 526 -16.11 29.24 -16.39
C GLU A 526 -16.51 29.37 -17.88
N SER A 527 -15.59 29.84 -18.74
CA SER A 527 -15.83 30.00 -20.17
C SER A 527 -14.61 29.61 -21.02
N ILE A 528 -14.86 29.24 -22.28
CA ILE A 528 -13.81 28.97 -23.28
C ILE A 528 -13.03 30.25 -23.61
N GLU A 529 -13.69 31.41 -23.62
CA GLU A 529 -13.03 32.69 -23.93
C GLU A 529 -12.01 33.06 -22.84
N ASP A 530 -12.36 32.84 -21.58
CA ASP A 530 -11.50 33.13 -20.44
C ASP A 530 -10.40 32.07 -20.26
N ALA A 531 -10.66 30.81 -20.60
CA ALA A 531 -9.62 29.79 -20.70
C ALA A 531 -8.53 30.17 -21.71
N LEU A 532 -8.92 30.72 -22.86
CA LEU A 532 -7.98 31.22 -23.87
C LEU A 532 -7.17 32.42 -23.36
N LYS A 533 -7.80 33.39 -22.68
CA LYS A 533 -7.11 34.54 -22.04
C LYS A 533 -6.12 34.09 -20.96
N ALA A 534 -6.51 33.12 -20.14
CA ALA A 534 -5.68 32.54 -19.09
C ALA A 534 -4.43 31.88 -19.68
N ALA A 535 -4.59 31.06 -20.72
CA ALA A 535 -3.45 30.43 -21.40
C ALA A 535 -2.55 31.41 -22.15
N ASP A 536 -3.12 32.46 -22.77
CA ASP A 536 -2.36 33.54 -23.39
C ASP A 536 -1.55 34.35 -22.34
N THR A 537 -1.99 34.38 -21.07
CA THR A 537 -1.32 35.05 -19.95
C THR A 537 -0.26 34.16 -19.28
N ILE A 538 -0.52 32.86 -19.14
CA ILE A 538 0.41 31.88 -18.55
C ILE A 538 1.55 31.53 -19.53
N GLY A 539 1.23 31.44 -20.81
CA GLY A 539 2.09 30.88 -21.86
C GLY A 539 1.91 29.36 -22.02
N TYR A 540 1.81 28.91 -23.26
CA TYR A 540 1.72 27.48 -23.60
C TYR A 540 3.09 26.78 -23.44
N PRO A 541 3.14 25.48 -23.09
CA PRO A 541 2.01 24.58 -22.87
C PRO A 541 1.33 24.77 -21.51
N VAL A 542 0.00 24.67 -21.50
CA VAL A 542 -0.83 24.68 -20.28
C VAL A 542 -1.48 23.32 -20.05
N MET A 543 -1.82 23.02 -18.80
CA MET A 543 -2.70 21.93 -18.40
C MET A 543 -4.10 22.49 -18.15
N ILE A 544 -5.16 21.75 -18.50
CA ILE A 544 -6.50 21.99 -17.94
C ILE A 544 -6.92 20.85 -17.02
N ARG A 545 -7.57 21.17 -15.89
CA ARG A 545 -8.22 20.19 -15.00
C ARG A 545 -9.64 20.64 -14.61
N SER A 546 -10.57 19.71 -14.48
CA SER A 546 -11.95 19.97 -14.05
C SER A 546 -12.08 20.15 -12.54
N ALA A 547 -13.01 21.00 -12.10
CA ALA A 547 -13.48 21.06 -10.70
C ALA A 547 -14.58 20.01 -10.43
N TYR A 548 -14.72 19.58 -9.16
CA TYR A 548 -15.71 18.59 -8.67
C TYR A 548 -15.67 17.22 -9.40
N ALA A 549 -14.50 16.82 -9.89
CA ALA A 549 -14.27 15.64 -10.71
C ALA A 549 -12.92 14.98 -10.38
N LEU A 550 -12.83 13.66 -10.58
CA LEU A 550 -11.63 12.85 -10.32
C LEU A 550 -11.13 12.14 -11.60
N GLY A 551 -10.03 11.39 -11.50
CA GLY A 551 -9.45 10.62 -12.61
C GLY A 551 -9.00 11.49 -13.79
N GLY A 552 -8.85 12.79 -13.56
CA GLY A 552 -8.65 13.81 -14.58
C GLY A 552 -9.72 13.83 -15.66
N LEU A 553 -10.99 13.57 -15.34
CA LEU A 553 -12.11 13.67 -16.29
C LEU A 553 -12.15 15.07 -16.94
N GLY A 554 -12.07 15.12 -18.28
CA GLY A 554 -12.03 16.37 -19.04
C GLY A 554 -10.70 17.14 -18.99
N SER A 555 -9.68 16.61 -18.31
CA SER A 555 -8.33 17.20 -18.30
C SER A 555 -7.54 16.93 -19.57
N GLY A 556 -6.49 17.72 -19.79
CA GLY A 556 -5.50 17.46 -20.83
C GLY A 556 -4.43 18.55 -20.92
N ILE A 557 -3.29 18.19 -21.50
CA ILE A 557 -2.23 19.14 -21.84
C ILE A 557 -2.52 19.79 -23.19
N CYS A 558 -2.45 21.12 -23.21
CA CYS A 558 -2.70 21.97 -24.37
C CYS A 558 -1.37 22.60 -24.80
N PRO A 559 -0.71 22.11 -25.86
CA PRO A 559 0.49 22.75 -26.40
C PRO A 559 0.18 24.01 -27.22
N ASP A 560 -1.07 24.20 -27.62
CA ASP A 560 -1.53 25.29 -28.48
C ASP A 560 -3.01 25.65 -28.23
N ARG A 561 -3.44 26.74 -28.88
CA ARG A 561 -4.77 27.32 -28.78
C ARG A 561 -5.89 26.41 -29.31
N GLU A 562 -5.60 25.62 -30.35
CA GLU A 562 -6.60 24.75 -30.99
C GLU A 562 -6.92 23.55 -30.08
N THR A 563 -5.88 22.94 -29.51
CA THR A 563 -6.00 21.87 -28.50
C THR A 563 -6.73 22.36 -27.26
N LEU A 564 -6.42 23.57 -26.78
CA LEU A 564 -7.14 24.17 -25.65
C LEU A 564 -8.64 24.34 -25.94
N MET A 565 -8.99 24.88 -27.11
CA MET A 565 -10.39 25.09 -27.49
C MET A 565 -11.18 23.78 -27.60
N ASP A 566 -10.59 22.73 -28.18
CA ASP A 566 -11.19 21.39 -28.27
C ASP A 566 -11.40 20.75 -26.88
N LEU A 567 -10.38 20.79 -26.02
CA LEU A 567 -10.43 20.17 -24.69
C LEU A 567 -11.33 20.94 -23.72
N SER A 568 -11.28 22.28 -23.69
CA SER A 568 -12.16 23.08 -22.83
C SER A 568 -13.63 22.92 -23.23
N THR A 569 -13.94 22.83 -24.53
CA THR A 569 -15.30 22.55 -25.01
C THR A 569 -15.84 21.21 -24.50
N LYS A 570 -14.97 20.18 -24.39
CA LYS A 570 -15.33 18.87 -23.83
C LYS A 570 -15.47 18.92 -22.31
N ALA A 571 -14.59 19.63 -21.62
CA ALA A 571 -14.62 19.78 -20.17
C ALA A 571 -15.88 20.51 -19.68
N PHE A 572 -16.27 21.61 -20.34
CA PHE A 572 -17.48 22.38 -20.01
C PHE A 572 -18.80 21.64 -20.30
N ALA A 573 -18.76 20.48 -20.97
CA ALA A 573 -19.92 19.59 -21.08
C ALA A 573 -20.08 18.66 -19.85
N MET A 574 -19.14 18.67 -18.90
CA MET A 574 -19.07 17.77 -17.74
C MET A 574 -18.89 18.50 -16.40
N THR A 575 -18.31 19.70 -16.39
CA THR A 575 -18.17 20.58 -15.22
C THR A 575 -18.42 22.04 -15.60
N ASN A 576 -18.73 22.90 -14.62
CA ASN A 576 -18.94 24.33 -14.85
C ASN A 576 -17.64 25.16 -14.76
N GLN A 577 -16.58 24.62 -14.16
CA GLN A 577 -15.32 25.31 -13.88
C GLN A 577 -14.13 24.42 -14.25
N ILE A 578 -13.16 24.97 -14.97
CA ILE A 578 -11.85 24.35 -15.19
C ILE A 578 -10.73 25.25 -14.64
N LEU A 579 -9.65 24.63 -14.17
CA LEU A 579 -8.40 25.30 -13.87
C LEU A 579 -7.51 25.23 -15.12
N VAL A 580 -7.05 26.38 -15.61
CA VAL A 580 -5.97 26.47 -16.61
C VAL A 580 -4.67 26.77 -15.88
N GLU A 581 -3.67 25.91 -16.01
CA GLU A 581 -2.43 25.93 -15.22
C GLU A 581 -1.18 25.83 -16.10
N LYS A 582 -0.08 26.45 -15.69
CA LYS A 582 1.24 26.27 -16.32
C LYS A 582 1.68 24.81 -16.28
N SER A 583 2.05 24.22 -17.43
CA SER A 583 2.54 22.85 -17.42
C SER A 583 3.85 22.68 -16.64
N VAL A 584 3.86 21.67 -15.76
CA VAL A 584 5.04 21.14 -15.04
C VAL A 584 5.42 19.74 -15.54
N THR A 585 5.13 19.43 -16.81
CA THR A 585 5.41 18.11 -17.39
C THR A 585 6.89 17.71 -17.28
N GLY A 586 7.14 16.48 -16.84
CA GLY A 586 8.49 15.96 -16.61
C GLY A 586 9.07 16.24 -15.21
N TRP A 587 8.35 16.91 -14.32
CA TRP A 587 8.67 16.98 -12.90
C TRP A 587 8.34 15.65 -12.20
N LYS A 588 9.01 15.36 -11.08
CA LYS A 588 8.69 14.18 -10.26
C LYS A 588 7.29 14.37 -9.67
N GLU A 589 6.41 13.39 -9.82
CA GLU A 589 5.07 13.41 -9.20
C GLU A 589 5.12 12.55 -7.94
N ILE A 590 4.84 13.18 -6.78
CA ILE A 590 4.96 12.59 -5.45
C ILE A 590 3.63 12.74 -4.71
N GLU A 591 3.10 11.66 -4.15
CA GLU A 591 1.87 11.66 -3.35
C GLU A 591 2.17 11.37 -1.86
N TYR A 592 1.38 11.96 -0.96
CA TYR A 592 1.35 11.60 0.47
C TYR A 592 -0.07 11.30 0.92
N GLU A 593 -0.21 10.25 1.73
CA GLU A 593 -1.44 9.91 2.44
C GLU A 593 -1.34 10.43 3.87
N VAL A 594 -2.22 11.36 4.24
CA VAL A 594 -2.14 12.11 5.50
C VAL A 594 -3.37 11.82 6.35
N VAL A 595 -3.15 11.53 7.64
CA VAL A 595 -4.22 11.31 8.61
C VAL A 595 -4.14 12.36 9.70
N ARG A 596 -5.25 13.04 9.97
CA ARG A 596 -5.37 14.10 10.98
C ARG A 596 -6.58 13.87 11.88
N ASP A 597 -6.37 13.89 13.19
CA ASP A 597 -7.44 13.73 14.17
C ASP A 597 -8.01 15.06 14.72
N ALA A 598 -9.08 14.95 15.50
CA ALA A 598 -9.77 16.08 16.11
C ALA A 598 -8.98 16.78 17.25
N ASN A 599 -7.86 16.20 17.70
CA ASN A 599 -6.90 16.81 18.63
C ASN A 599 -5.72 17.49 17.90
N ASP A 600 -5.80 17.61 16.57
CA ASP A 600 -4.76 18.19 15.70
C ASP A 600 -3.45 17.37 15.62
N ASN A 601 -3.48 16.10 16.03
CA ASN A 601 -2.40 15.17 15.72
C ASN A 601 -2.48 14.84 14.22
N CYS A 602 -1.36 14.95 13.49
CA CYS A 602 -1.32 14.87 12.03
C CYS A 602 -0.06 14.09 11.61
N VAL A 603 -0.23 13.03 10.82
CA VAL A 603 0.83 12.07 10.44
C VAL A 603 0.75 11.73 8.95
N THR A 604 1.87 11.41 8.31
CA THR A 604 1.90 10.86 6.94
C THR A 604 2.07 9.35 6.97
N VAL A 605 1.04 8.62 6.55
CA VAL A 605 0.96 7.15 6.63
C VAL A 605 1.65 6.48 5.44
N CYS A 606 1.63 7.10 4.27
CA CYS A 606 2.28 6.58 3.07
C CYS A 606 2.83 7.73 2.24
N ASN A 607 3.86 7.42 1.45
CA ASN A 607 4.41 8.29 0.41
C ASN A 607 4.65 7.44 -0.84
N MET A 608 4.37 8.02 -2.00
CA MET A 608 4.41 7.34 -3.30
C MET A 608 5.15 8.20 -4.31
N GLU A 609 5.95 7.57 -5.18
CA GLU A 609 6.66 8.22 -6.28
C GLU A 609 6.22 7.59 -7.61
N ASN A 610 5.84 8.43 -8.56
CA ASN A 610 5.44 7.97 -9.89
C ASN A 610 6.68 7.82 -10.78
N VAL A 611 6.82 6.64 -11.39
CA VAL A 611 7.92 6.31 -12.31
C VAL A 611 7.66 6.95 -13.69
N ASP A 612 6.40 7.13 -14.06
CA ASP A 612 5.99 8.06 -15.11
C ASP A 612 5.85 9.47 -14.50
N ALA A 613 6.60 10.44 -15.02
CA ALA A 613 6.62 11.82 -14.53
C ALA A 613 5.32 12.60 -14.83
N MET A 614 5.17 13.75 -14.16
CA MET A 614 4.03 14.68 -14.30
C MET A 614 3.54 14.81 -15.75
N GLY A 615 2.25 14.59 -15.97
CA GLY A 615 1.59 14.64 -17.28
C GLY A 615 0.92 13.33 -17.69
N VAL A 616 1.33 12.21 -17.08
CA VAL A 616 0.48 11.02 -16.90
C VAL A 616 -0.26 11.18 -15.56
N HIS A 617 -1.52 10.76 -15.47
CA HIS A 617 -2.29 10.82 -14.22
C HIS A 617 -1.88 9.68 -13.28
N THR A 618 -1.68 9.93 -11.99
CA THR A 618 -1.39 8.96 -10.91
C THR A 618 -2.03 7.56 -11.10
N GLY A 619 -3.35 7.50 -11.28
CA GLY A 619 -4.11 6.28 -11.58
C GLY A 619 -3.68 5.50 -12.85
N ASP A 620 -3.22 6.17 -13.90
CA ASP A 620 -2.64 5.59 -15.13
C ASP A 620 -1.09 5.58 -15.13
N SER A 621 -0.42 6.09 -14.09
CA SER A 621 1.04 6.00 -13.92
C SER A 621 1.47 4.67 -13.29
N VAL A 622 2.72 4.25 -13.56
CA VAL A 622 3.44 3.30 -12.70
C VAL A 622 3.87 4.01 -11.42
N VAL A 623 3.66 3.40 -10.25
CA VAL A 623 3.88 4.01 -8.93
C VAL A 623 4.68 3.07 -8.03
N VAL A 624 5.60 3.61 -7.22
CA VAL A 624 6.31 2.86 -6.17
C VAL A 624 6.12 3.46 -4.78
N ALA A 625 6.16 2.61 -3.75
CA ALA A 625 6.11 3.00 -2.34
C ALA A 625 7.15 2.21 -1.52
N PRO A 626 7.92 2.83 -0.61
CA PRO A 626 8.09 4.28 -0.46
C PRO A 626 8.79 4.90 -1.68
N ALA A 627 8.84 6.24 -1.75
CA ALA A 627 9.64 6.97 -2.72
C ALA A 627 11.13 6.57 -2.66
N GLN A 628 11.80 6.62 -3.82
CA GLN A 628 13.13 6.04 -4.05
C GLN A 628 14.19 7.07 -4.45
N THR A 629 13.81 8.19 -5.08
CA THR A 629 14.77 9.17 -5.63
C THR A 629 14.87 10.49 -4.83
N LEU A 630 14.26 10.55 -3.66
CA LEU A 630 14.25 11.75 -2.79
C LEU A 630 15.39 11.72 -1.77
N SER A 631 16.06 12.86 -1.60
CA SER A 631 16.85 13.16 -0.40
C SER A 631 15.94 13.35 0.83
N ASN A 632 16.49 13.22 2.04
CA ASN A 632 15.72 13.51 3.26
C ASN A 632 15.29 14.98 3.33
N ALA A 633 16.04 15.92 2.74
CA ALA A 633 15.62 17.32 2.64
C ALA A 633 14.36 17.49 1.79
N GLU A 634 14.26 16.84 0.63
CA GLU A 634 13.07 16.91 -0.24
C GLU A 634 11.88 16.16 0.39
N PHE A 635 12.13 14.96 0.93
CA PHE A 635 11.12 14.15 1.61
C PHE A 635 10.50 14.89 2.80
N GLN A 636 11.32 15.41 3.72
CA GLN A 636 10.82 16.11 4.91
C GLN A 636 10.19 17.46 4.58
N LEU A 637 10.63 18.13 3.49
CA LEU A 637 9.94 19.32 2.99
C LEU A 637 8.51 18.99 2.56
N LEU A 638 8.32 18.04 1.64
CA LEU A 638 6.99 17.70 1.12
C LEU A 638 6.09 17.09 2.21
N ARG A 639 6.64 16.24 3.09
CA ARG A 639 5.95 15.73 4.28
C ARG A 639 5.46 16.88 5.18
N ARG A 640 6.32 17.87 5.47
CA ARG A 640 5.95 18.98 6.36
C ARG A 640 4.95 19.94 5.72
N VAL A 641 5.08 20.21 4.41
CA VAL A 641 4.06 20.96 3.64
C VAL A 641 2.72 20.23 3.71
N SER A 642 2.70 18.91 3.51
CA SER A 642 1.48 18.10 3.65
C SER A 642 0.80 18.30 5.01
N ILE A 643 1.56 18.18 6.10
CA ILE A 643 1.08 18.38 7.47
C ILE A 643 0.59 19.83 7.73
N ASN A 644 1.22 20.84 7.11
CA ASN A 644 0.78 22.23 7.20
C ASN A 644 -0.55 22.46 6.46
N VAL A 645 -0.64 22.02 5.20
CA VAL A 645 -1.80 22.19 4.30
C VAL A 645 -3.03 21.47 4.86
N VAL A 646 -2.89 20.21 5.26
CA VAL A 646 -3.99 19.39 5.79
C VAL A 646 -4.54 19.95 7.10
N ARG A 647 -3.67 20.54 7.94
CA ARG A 647 -4.06 21.28 9.14
C ARG A 647 -4.79 22.59 8.80
N HIS A 648 -4.30 23.37 7.85
CA HIS A 648 -4.91 24.64 7.44
C HIS A 648 -6.30 24.45 6.79
N LEU A 649 -6.46 23.42 5.96
CA LEU A 649 -7.74 23.03 5.36
C LEU A 649 -8.76 22.46 6.37
N GLY A 650 -8.35 22.20 7.62
CA GLY A 650 -9.25 21.72 8.68
C GLY A 650 -9.68 20.26 8.55
N ILE A 651 -8.94 19.43 7.80
CA ILE A 651 -9.27 18.03 7.50
C ILE A 651 -9.27 17.19 8.78
N VAL A 652 -10.29 16.33 8.96
CA VAL A 652 -10.45 15.42 10.11
C VAL A 652 -10.82 14.03 9.60
N GLY A 653 -9.84 13.13 9.59
CA GLY A 653 -9.91 11.83 8.93
C GLY A 653 -8.63 11.58 8.12
N GLU A 654 -8.80 11.12 6.89
CA GLU A 654 -7.73 10.91 5.91
C GLU A 654 -7.86 11.90 4.73
N CYS A 655 -6.76 12.14 4.04
CA CYS A 655 -6.72 12.73 2.70
C CYS A 655 -5.43 12.37 1.95
N ASN A 656 -5.51 12.40 0.62
CA ASN A 656 -4.37 12.31 -0.31
C ASN A 656 -3.95 13.73 -0.75
N ILE A 657 -2.64 14.01 -0.84
CA ILE A 657 -2.08 15.26 -1.39
C ILE A 657 -0.99 14.95 -2.42
N GLN A 658 -1.01 15.69 -3.53
CA GLN A 658 -0.15 15.46 -4.71
C GLN A 658 0.75 16.67 -4.96
N PHE A 659 2.02 16.40 -5.29
CA PHE A 659 3.05 17.40 -5.58
C PHE A 659 3.75 17.13 -6.91
N ALA A 660 4.09 18.21 -7.62
CA ALA A 660 5.18 18.19 -8.57
C ALA A 660 6.46 18.73 -7.91
N LEU A 661 7.54 17.97 -7.92
CA LEU A 661 8.87 18.37 -7.45
C LEU A 661 9.83 18.47 -8.64
N HIS A 662 10.51 19.60 -8.76
CA HIS A 662 11.48 19.85 -9.83
C HIS A 662 12.66 18.87 -9.70
N PRO A 663 13.06 18.16 -10.77
CA PRO A 663 13.96 17.01 -10.65
C PRO A 663 15.40 17.36 -10.22
N THR A 664 15.78 18.64 -10.25
CA THR A 664 17.12 19.12 -9.91
C THR A 664 17.16 20.33 -8.96
N SER A 665 16.08 20.58 -8.19
CA SER A 665 16.06 21.64 -7.18
C SER A 665 14.98 21.42 -6.10
N MET A 666 15.00 22.23 -5.04
CA MET A 666 13.96 22.25 -3.99
C MET A 666 12.66 23.00 -4.41
N GLU A 667 12.44 23.21 -5.72
CA GLU A 667 11.23 23.86 -6.22
C GLU A 667 10.10 22.83 -6.36
N TYR A 668 8.93 23.15 -5.82
CA TYR A 668 7.74 22.30 -5.85
C TYR A 668 6.49 23.14 -6.07
N CYS A 669 5.42 22.50 -6.54
CA CYS A 669 4.06 23.00 -6.38
C CYS A 669 3.12 21.87 -5.91
N ILE A 670 2.08 22.25 -5.17
CA ILE A 670 0.95 21.40 -4.83
C ILE A 670 0.04 21.34 -6.07
N ILE A 671 -0.40 20.14 -6.42
CA ILE A 671 -1.27 19.87 -7.58
C ILE A 671 -2.72 19.78 -7.14
N GLU A 672 -3.02 18.95 -6.13
CA GLU A 672 -4.33 18.88 -5.49
C GLU A 672 -4.29 18.21 -4.12
N VAL A 673 -5.39 18.37 -3.36
CA VAL A 673 -5.72 17.60 -2.16
C VAL A 673 -7.06 16.91 -2.38
N ASN A 674 -7.12 15.60 -2.19
CA ASN A 674 -8.35 14.81 -2.20
C ASN A 674 -8.80 14.60 -0.74
N ALA A 675 -9.76 15.41 -0.25
CA ALA A 675 -10.27 15.36 1.13
C ALA A 675 -11.27 14.19 1.39
N ARG A 676 -10.97 13.02 0.83
CA ARG A 676 -11.75 11.77 0.90
C ARG A 676 -10.89 10.59 0.51
N LEU A 677 -11.32 9.39 0.92
CA LEU A 677 -10.69 8.13 0.48
C LEU A 677 -10.65 8.04 -1.04
N SER A 678 -9.64 7.33 -1.53
CA SER A 678 -9.19 7.35 -2.91
C SER A 678 -8.58 6.00 -3.33
N ARG A 679 -8.18 5.89 -4.60
CA ARG A 679 -7.37 4.77 -5.09
C ARG A 679 -6.00 4.75 -4.40
N SER A 680 -5.37 5.92 -4.26
CA SER A 680 -4.10 6.10 -3.54
C SER A 680 -4.20 5.65 -2.07
N SER A 681 -5.31 5.96 -1.37
CA SER A 681 -5.52 5.52 0.02
C SER A 681 -5.80 4.01 0.15
N ALA A 682 -6.47 3.41 -0.83
CA ALA A 682 -6.65 1.95 -0.88
C ALA A 682 -5.30 1.25 -1.15
N LEU A 683 -4.56 1.68 -2.16
CA LEU A 683 -3.21 1.22 -2.48
C LEU A 683 -2.28 1.33 -1.28
N ALA A 684 -2.23 2.49 -0.61
CA ALA A 684 -1.44 2.73 0.58
C ALA A 684 -1.84 1.84 1.76
N SER A 685 -3.14 1.58 1.95
CA SER A 685 -3.61 0.65 2.99
C SER A 685 -3.09 -0.77 2.76
N LYS A 686 -3.06 -1.23 1.49
CA LYS A 686 -2.45 -2.53 1.13
C LYS A 686 -0.92 -2.50 1.19
N ALA A 687 -0.28 -1.42 0.78
CA ALA A 687 1.18 -1.28 0.75
C ALA A 687 1.80 -1.25 2.15
N THR A 688 1.15 -0.58 3.10
CA THR A 688 1.65 -0.38 4.48
C THR A 688 1.11 -1.43 5.47
N GLY A 689 -0.10 -1.93 5.24
CA GLY A 689 -0.90 -2.66 6.25
C GLY A 689 -1.71 -1.76 7.19
N TYR A 690 -1.63 -0.43 7.05
CA TYR A 690 -2.35 0.55 7.87
C TYR A 690 -3.78 0.77 7.32
N PRO A 691 -4.86 0.43 8.04
CA PRO A 691 -6.21 0.46 7.49
C PRO A 691 -6.81 1.88 7.52
N LEU A 692 -6.43 2.74 6.56
CA LEU A 692 -6.80 4.16 6.51
C LEU A 692 -8.31 4.40 6.67
N ALA A 693 -9.14 3.65 5.94
CA ALA A 693 -10.60 3.79 5.99
C ALA A 693 -11.22 3.50 7.37
N PHE A 694 -10.71 2.49 8.09
CA PHE A 694 -11.14 2.15 9.44
C PHE A 694 -10.75 3.25 10.44
N ILE A 695 -9.52 3.74 10.33
CA ILE A 695 -8.94 4.75 11.23
C ILE A 695 -9.61 6.12 11.00
N ALA A 696 -9.85 6.51 9.75
CA ALA A 696 -10.64 7.69 9.40
C ALA A 696 -12.06 7.64 9.97
N ALA A 697 -12.72 6.47 9.96
CA ALA A 697 -14.06 6.31 10.54
C ALA A 697 -14.06 6.38 12.09
N LYS A 698 -13.00 5.93 12.78
CA LYS A 698 -12.81 6.17 14.23
C LYS A 698 -12.57 7.65 14.52
N ILE A 699 -11.72 8.32 13.74
CA ILE A 699 -11.44 9.76 13.84
C ILE A 699 -12.70 10.60 13.62
N ALA A 700 -13.58 10.19 12.70
CA ALA A 700 -14.86 10.85 12.44
C ALA A 700 -15.83 10.87 13.64
N LEU A 701 -15.59 10.04 14.68
CA LEU A 701 -16.29 10.06 15.97
C LEU A 701 -15.58 10.91 17.04
N GLY A 702 -14.46 11.56 16.71
CA GLY A 702 -13.63 12.33 17.64
C GLY A 702 -12.66 11.49 18.47
N ILE A 703 -12.32 10.27 18.03
CA ILE A 703 -11.32 9.41 18.70
C ILE A 703 -9.93 9.77 18.18
N PRO A 704 -8.96 10.13 19.04
CA PRO A 704 -7.63 10.54 18.59
C PRO A 704 -6.73 9.34 18.27
N LEU A 705 -5.73 9.56 17.40
CA LEU A 705 -4.81 8.53 16.90
C LEU A 705 -4.12 7.69 18.01
N PRO A 706 -3.68 8.25 19.16
CA PRO A 706 -3.08 7.45 20.24
C PRO A 706 -4.05 6.51 20.96
N GLU A 707 -5.37 6.71 20.83
CA GLU A 707 -6.41 5.85 21.42
C GLU A 707 -6.93 4.80 20.43
N ILE A 708 -6.62 4.94 19.13
CA ILE A 708 -6.93 3.95 18.10
C ILE A 708 -5.79 2.93 18.06
N LYS A 709 -6.11 1.64 17.97
CA LYS A 709 -5.13 0.55 18.01
C LYS A 709 -4.57 0.21 16.62
N ASN A 710 -3.27 -0.05 16.52
CA ASN A 710 -2.68 -0.75 15.37
C ASN A 710 -3.09 -2.23 15.41
N VAL A 711 -3.92 -2.64 14.45
CA VAL A 711 -4.45 -4.01 14.34
C VAL A 711 -3.40 -5.03 13.89
N VAL A 712 -2.34 -4.60 13.21
CA VAL A 712 -1.25 -5.45 12.69
C VAL A 712 -0.24 -5.79 13.78
N SER A 713 0.28 -4.79 14.52
CA SER A 713 1.20 -5.04 15.64
C SER A 713 0.50 -5.66 16.86
N GLY A 714 -0.81 -5.42 17.00
CA GLY A 714 -1.59 -5.86 18.14
C GLY A 714 -1.23 -5.20 19.48
N LYS A 715 -0.27 -4.27 19.50
CA LYS A 715 0.30 -3.66 20.72
C LYS A 715 0.43 -2.14 20.68
N THR A 716 0.75 -1.56 19.51
CA THR A 716 0.96 -0.11 19.36
C THR A 716 -0.33 0.63 18.97
N SER A 717 -0.30 1.97 18.97
CA SER A 717 -1.42 2.82 18.52
C SER A 717 -1.38 3.07 17.00
N ALA A 718 -2.41 3.72 16.46
CA ALA A 718 -2.44 4.23 15.09
C ALA A 718 -1.65 5.54 14.91
N CYS A 719 -1.17 6.16 16.00
CA CYS A 719 -0.32 7.34 15.96
C CYS A 719 1.13 6.94 15.69
N PHE A 720 1.47 6.65 14.43
CA PHE A 720 2.84 6.38 13.97
C PHE A 720 2.90 6.55 12.44
N GLU A 721 4.10 6.51 11.88
CA GLU A 721 4.33 6.46 10.43
C GLU A 721 4.92 5.10 10.05
N PRO A 722 4.28 4.32 9.15
CA PRO A 722 4.74 3.01 8.76
C PRO A 722 6.18 2.97 8.22
N SER A 723 6.93 1.94 8.61
CA SER A 723 8.25 1.64 8.06
C SER A 723 8.21 0.33 7.26
N LEU A 724 8.77 0.37 6.04
CA LEU A 724 8.69 -0.71 5.05
C LEU A 724 10.11 -1.23 4.79
N ASP A 725 10.37 -2.50 5.13
CA ASP A 725 11.61 -3.21 4.81
C ASP A 725 11.55 -3.97 3.45
N TYR A 726 10.63 -3.52 2.62
CA TYR A 726 10.31 -3.96 1.26
C TYR A 726 9.93 -2.72 0.41
N MET A 727 9.83 -2.90 -0.90
CA MET A 727 9.30 -1.91 -1.84
C MET A 727 8.07 -2.48 -2.55
N VAL A 728 7.11 -1.61 -2.81
CA VAL A 728 5.84 -1.91 -3.48
C VAL A 728 5.85 -1.28 -4.86
N THR A 729 5.24 -1.95 -5.85
CA THR A 729 5.00 -1.39 -7.18
C THR A 729 3.53 -1.58 -7.57
N LYS A 730 2.87 -0.49 -7.94
CA LYS A 730 1.56 -0.51 -8.61
C LYS A 730 1.73 -0.25 -10.10
N ILE A 731 1.02 -1.03 -10.92
CA ILE A 731 0.95 -0.85 -12.37
C ILE A 731 -0.54 -0.89 -12.80
N PRO A 732 -1.01 0.03 -13.66
CA PRO A 732 -2.39 0.02 -14.14
C PRO A 732 -2.67 -1.16 -15.09
N ARG A 733 -3.95 -1.53 -15.20
CA ARG A 733 -4.47 -2.48 -16.19
C ARG A 733 -5.26 -1.72 -17.25
N TRP A 734 -4.91 -1.91 -18.52
CA TRP A 734 -5.63 -1.32 -19.67
C TRP A 734 -6.32 -2.41 -20.52
N ASP A 735 -7.38 -2.03 -21.24
CA ASP A 735 -8.09 -2.90 -22.21
C ASP A 735 -8.42 -2.15 -23.52
N LEU A 736 -7.46 -1.34 -23.99
CA LEU A 736 -7.66 -0.40 -25.09
C LEU A 736 -7.73 -1.07 -26.48
N ASP A 737 -7.26 -2.32 -26.61
CA ASP A 737 -7.31 -3.11 -27.86
C ASP A 737 -8.73 -3.28 -28.43
N ARG A 738 -9.75 -3.24 -27.56
CA ARG A 738 -11.16 -3.38 -27.94
C ARG A 738 -11.78 -2.11 -28.53
N PHE A 739 -11.13 -0.96 -28.35
CA PHE A 739 -11.69 0.36 -28.68
C PHE A 739 -10.94 0.99 -29.86
N HIS A 740 -11.22 0.53 -31.08
CA HIS A 740 -10.51 0.96 -32.29
C HIS A 740 -10.52 2.48 -32.57
N GLY A 741 -11.46 3.24 -31.98
CA GLY A 741 -11.51 4.70 -32.04
C GLY A 741 -10.72 5.43 -30.95
N THR A 742 -10.12 4.71 -29.99
CA THR A 742 -9.47 5.26 -28.79
C THR A 742 -7.97 4.97 -28.84
N SER A 743 -7.15 6.02 -28.80
CA SER A 743 -5.68 5.88 -28.78
C SER A 743 -5.18 5.23 -27.49
N SER A 744 -4.18 4.35 -27.62
CA SER A 744 -3.38 3.74 -26.56
C SER A 744 -2.46 4.71 -25.81
N ARG A 745 -2.35 5.97 -26.27
CA ARG A 745 -1.65 7.03 -25.53
C ARG A 745 -2.35 7.33 -24.19
N ILE A 746 -1.57 7.51 -23.14
CA ILE A 746 -2.03 7.91 -21.80
C ILE A 746 -1.62 9.37 -21.53
N GLY A 747 -2.14 9.95 -20.45
CA GLY A 747 -1.95 11.35 -20.10
C GLY A 747 -2.69 11.70 -18.81
N SER A 748 -3.06 12.97 -18.62
CA SER A 748 -3.71 13.45 -17.40
C SER A 748 -5.14 12.94 -17.17
N SER A 749 -5.77 12.26 -18.15
CA SER A 749 -7.11 11.68 -18.01
C SER A 749 -7.02 10.15 -18.07
N MET A 750 -7.56 9.47 -17.05
CA MET A 750 -7.42 8.02 -16.86
C MET A 750 -8.06 7.19 -17.98
N LYS A 751 -7.41 6.07 -18.32
CA LYS A 751 -7.89 5.05 -19.28
C LYS A 751 -7.73 3.62 -18.77
N SER A 752 -7.12 3.43 -17.61
CA SER A 752 -7.04 2.15 -16.91
C SER A 752 -8.42 1.67 -16.45
N VAL A 753 -8.58 0.35 -16.31
CA VAL A 753 -9.84 -0.35 -15.98
C VAL A 753 -9.71 -1.19 -14.69
N GLY A 754 -8.64 -0.95 -13.93
CA GLY A 754 -8.20 -1.66 -12.74
C GLY A 754 -6.69 -1.52 -12.57
N GLU A 755 -6.11 -2.13 -11.53
CA GLU A 755 -4.66 -2.12 -11.30
C GLU A 755 -4.17 -3.38 -10.57
N VAL A 756 -2.84 -3.53 -10.50
CA VAL A 756 -2.15 -4.56 -9.70
C VAL A 756 -1.19 -3.91 -8.72
N MET A 757 -0.94 -4.59 -7.62
CA MET A 757 0.15 -4.25 -6.68
C MET A 757 1.05 -5.47 -6.50
N ALA A 758 2.37 -5.25 -6.52
CA ALA A 758 3.38 -6.24 -6.21
C ALA A 758 4.28 -5.76 -5.07
N ILE A 759 4.93 -6.70 -4.41
CA ILE A 759 5.86 -6.46 -3.30
C ILE A 759 7.15 -7.25 -3.54
N GLY A 760 8.30 -6.62 -3.34
CA GLY A 760 9.63 -7.25 -3.41
C GLY A 760 10.61 -6.50 -2.51
N ARG A 761 11.82 -7.02 -2.33
CA ARG A 761 12.87 -6.30 -1.54
C ARG A 761 13.99 -5.71 -2.41
N THR A 762 13.83 -5.81 -3.72
CA THR A 762 14.53 -5.02 -4.74
C THR A 762 13.49 -4.34 -5.63
N PHE A 763 13.87 -3.25 -6.31
CA PHE A 763 12.98 -2.59 -7.27
C PHE A 763 12.56 -3.59 -8.36
N GLU A 764 13.53 -4.32 -8.88
CA GLU A 764 13.38 -5.26 -9.99
C GLU A 764 12.48 -6.46 -9.62
N GLU A 765 12.57 -6.99 -8.39
CA GLU A 765 11.68 -8.07 -7.93
C GLU A 765 10.22 -7.63 -7.90
N SER A 766 9.94 -6.46 -7.32
CA SER A 766 8.58 -5.91 -7.26
C SER A 766 8.08 -5.55 -8.67
N PHE A 767 8.90 -4.87 -9.46
CA PHE A 767 8.56 -4.37 -10.78
C PHE A 767 8.25 -5.49 -11.79
N GLN A 768 9.08 -6.55 -11.83
CA GLN A 768 8.83 -7.68 -12.73
C GLN A 768 7.63 -8.53 -12.32
N LYS A 769 7.33 -8.65 -11.01
CA LYS A 769 6.08 -9.26 -10.55
C LYS A 769 4.86 -8.47 -11.03
N ALA A 770 4.84 -7.15 -10.81
CA ALA A 770 3.72 -6.30 -11.21
C ALA A 770 3.43 -6.42 -12.72
N LEU A 771 4.47 -6.38 -13.57
CA LEU A 771 4.31 -6.57 -15.01
C LEU A 771 3.65 -7.91 -15.38
N ARG A 772 4.00 -9.02 -14.71
CA ARG A 772 3.35 -10.33 -14.93
C ARG A 772 1.91 -10.35 -14.43
N MET A 773 1.63 -9.72 -13.28
CA MET A 773 0.27 -9.62 -12.72
C MET A 773 -0.69 -8.88 -13.67
N CYS A 774 -0.22 -7.90 -14.45
CA CYS A 774 -1.04 -7.16 -15.42
C CYS A 774 -1.65 -8.05 -16.52
N HIS A 775 -0.98 -9.13 -16.96
CA HIS A 775 -1.51 -10.09 -17.93
C HIS A 775 -0.65 -11.36 -18.09
N PRO A 776 -1.24 -12.58 -18.21
CA PRO A 776 -0.48 -13.84 -18.40
C PRO A 776 0.41 -13.92 -19.66
N SER A 777 0.21 -13.05 -20.64
CA SER A 777 1.08 -12.95 -21.83
C SER A 777 2.33 -12.09 -21.62
N ILE A 778 2.45 -11.40 -20.48
CA ILE A 778 3.64 -10.63 -20.11
C ILE A 778 4.56 -11.57 -19.33
N ASP A 779 5.81 -11.70 -19.76
CA ASP A 779 6.79 -12.55 -19.06
C ASP A 779 7.50 -11.84 -17.90
N GLY A 780 7.45 -10.50 -17.85
CA GLY A 780 8.26 -9.63 -16.99
C GLY A 780 8.68 -8.38 -17.78
N PHE A 781 9.77 -7.72 -17.37
CA PHE A 781 10.34 -6.61 -18.15
C PHE A 781 11.08 -7.18 -19.38
N THR A 782 10.53 -6.99 -20.57
CA THR A 782 11.10 -7.51 -21.83
C THR A 782 10.78 -6.60 -23.01
N SER A 783 11.60 -6.66 -24.07
CA SER A 783 11.39 -5.95 -25.33
C SER A 783 10.27 -6.52 -26.21
N ARG A 784 9.50 -7.51 -25.75
CA ARG A 784 8.36 -8.10 -26.48
C ARG A 784 7.05 -7.44 -26.03
N LEU A 785 6.16 -7.15 -26.97
CA LEU A 785 4.84 -6.60 -26.67
C LEU A 785 3.92 -7.66 -26.03
N PRO A 786 2.95 -7.23 -25.20
CA PRO A 786 1.86 -8.08 -24.73
C PRO A 786 1.09 -8.76 -25.86
N MET A 787 0.35 -9.83 -25.53
CA MET A 787 -0.43 -10.65 -26.46
C MET A 787 0.37 -11.32 -27.58
N ASN A 788 1.70 -11.44 -27.44
CA ASN A 788 2.63 -11.92 -28.47
C ASN A 788 2.56 -11.11 -29.78
N LYS A 789 2.26 -9.81 -29.69
CA LYS A 789 2.30 -8.91 -30.86
C LYS A 789 3.74 -8.68 -31.29
N GLU A 790 3.97 -8.60 -32.59
CA GLU A 790 5.21 -8.09 -33.15
C GLU A 790 5.21 -6.56 -33.14
N TRP A 791 6.39 -5.94 -33.11
CA TRP A 791 6.52 -4.50 -33.29
C TRP A 791 6.23 -4.12 -34.76
N PRO A 792 5.54 -2.99 -35.02
CA PRO A 792 5.42 -2.47 -36.37
C PRO A 792 6.78 -2.27 -37.04
N SER A 793 6.92 -2.67 -38.30
CA SER A 793 8.19 -2.54 -39.04
C SER A 793 8.62 -1.08 -39.29
N ASN A 794 7.70 -0.13 -39.07
CA ASN A 794 7.88 1.31 -39.17
C ASN A 794 7.81 2.01 -37.79
N ILE A 795 8.09 1.31 -36.70
CA ILE A 795 8.00 1.89 -35.34
C ILE A 795 9.05 2.99 -35.11
N ASP A 796 8.60 4.15 -34.64
CA ASP A 796 9.47 5.21 -34.14
C ASP A 796 9.61 5.08 -32.62
N LEU A 797 10.73 4.48 -32.18
CA LEU A 797 11.02 4.30 -30.76
C LEU A 797 11.32 5.60 -30.02
N ARG A 798 11.76 6.67 -30.70
CA ARG A 798 11.92 7.99 -30.06
C ARG A 798 10.55 8.57 -29.73
N ARG A 799 9.58 8.38 -30.64
CA ARG A 799 8.20 8.80 -30.44
C ARG A 799 7.48 8.01 -29.35
N GLU A 800 7.58 6.68 -29.31
CA GLU A 800 6.97 5.86 -28.24
C GLU A 800 7.59 6.12 -26.85
N LEU A 801 8.83 6.60 -26.78
CA LEU A 801 9.43 7.03 -25.50
C LEU A 801 8.94 8.42 -25.07
N ALA A 802 8.71 9.33 -26.03
CA ALA A 802 8.31 10.72 -25.79
C ALA A 802 6.79 10.92 -25.62
N GLU A 803 5.95 10.11 -26.27
CA GLU A 803 4.49 10.11 -26.14
C GLU A 803 4.06 8.96 -25.22
N PRO A 804 3.66 9.20 -23.95
CA PRO A 804 3.26 8.12 -23.04
C PRO A 804 2.15 7.25 -23.61
N SER A 805 2.34 5.93 -23.55
CA SER A 805 1.40 4.92 -24.08
C SER A 805 1.38 3.67 -23.18
N SER A 806 0.29 2.90 -23.24
CA SER A 806 0.16 1.64 -22.49
C SER A 806 1.16 0.54 -22.90
N ILE A 807 2.07 0.82 -23.86
CA ILE A 807 3.17 -0.06 -24.29
C ILE A 807 4.56 0.56 -24.08
N ARG A 808 4.65 1.79 -23.55
CA ARG A 808 5.90 2.55 -23.34
C ARG A 808 7.00 1.73 -22.67
N ILE A 809 6.63 0.94 -21.66
CA ILE A 809 7.61 0.16 -20.87
C ILE A 809 8.34 -0.93 -21.70
N TYR A 810 7.67 -1.51 -22.69
CA TYR A 810 8.28 -2.47 -23.61
C TYR A 810 9.16 -1.77 -24.64
N ALA A 811 8.86 -0.50 -24.98
CA ALA A 811 9.73 0.34 -25.82
C ALA A 811 11.02 0.73 -25.06
N ILE A 812 10.92 1.04 -23.76
CA ILE A 812 12.09 1.25 -22.88
C ILE A 812 12.96 -0.02 -22.86
N ALA A 813 12.37 -1.18 -22.57
CA ALA A 813 13.09 -2.46 -22.59
C ALA A 813 13.75 -2.77 -23.95
N LYS A 814 13.15 -2.35 -25.06
CA LYS A 814 13.67 -2.53 -26.42
C LYS A 814 14.89 -1.65 -26.74
N VAL A 815 15.03 -0.50 -26.09
CA VAL A 815 16.22 0.37 -26.25
C VAL A 815 17.37 -0.06 -25.33
N LEU A 816 17.08 -0.84 -24.29
CA LEU A 816 18.03 -1.32 -23.27
C LEU A 816 18.49 -2.79 -23.48
N GLU A 817 18.44 -3.34 -24.70
CA GLU A 817 18.67 -4.79 -24.97
C GLU A 817 20.10 -5.33 -24.69
N SER A 818 20.98 -4.57 -24.04
CA SER A 818 22.33 -5.00 -23.63
C SER A 818 22.43 -5.35 -22.13
N ILE A 819 22.08 -6.59 -21.76
CA ILE A 819 22.32 -7.16 -20.42
C ILE A 819 23.05 -8.51 -20.56
N THR A 820 24.02 -8.76 -19.70
CA THR A 820 24.94 -9.90 -19.73
C THR A 820 24.49 -11.09 -18.86
N GLU A 821 25.16 -12.24 -19.04
CA GLU A 821 24.82 -13.52 -18.42
C GLU A 821 25.31 -13.60 -16.96
N GLU A 822 24.43 -13.33 -15.99
CA GLU A 822 24.69 -13.52 -14.55
C GLU A 822 23.90 -14.69 -13.93
N THR A 823 24.33 -15.09 -12.72
CA THR A 823 23.97 -16.37 -12.09
C THR A 823 22.50 -16.46 -11.64
N LEU A 824 21.91 -17.65 -11.83
CA LEU A 824 20.52 -18.01 -11.52
C LEU A 824 19.96 -17.43 -10.20
N LYS A 825 20.72 -17.43 -9.10
CA LYS A 825 20.24 -16.85 -7.83
C LYS A 825 19.95 -15.35 -7.97
N LYS A 826 20.90 -14.56 -8.49
CA LYS A 826 20.74 -13.11 -8.69
C LYS A 826 19.59 -12.81 -9.66
N ALA A 827 19.40 -13.63 -10.70
CA ALA A 827 18.26 -13.52 -11.60
C ALA A 827 16.89 -13.64 -10.87
N LYS A 828 16.76 -14.55 -9.90
CA LYS A 828 15.54 -14.65 -9.06
C LYS A 828 15.42 -13.47 -8.09
N GLU A 829 16.52 -13.02 -7.48
CA GLU A 829 16.57 -11.84 -6.59
C GLU A 829 16.19 -10.52 -7.28
N ILE A 830 16.32 -10.43 -8.61
CA ILE A 830 15.86 -9.31 -9.46
C ILE A 830 14.57 -9.64 -10.24
N GLY A 831 13.81 -10.64 -9.80
CA GLY A 831 12.42 -10.86 -10.24
C GLY A 831 12.19 -11.71 -11.49
N PHE A 832 13.20 -12.37 -12.05
CA PHE A 832 12.99 -13.25 -13.22
C PHE A 832 12.16 -14.48 -12.86
N SER A 833 11.11 -14.73 -13.65
CA SER A 833 10.34 -15.98 -13.61
C SER A 833 11.15 -17.15 -14.18
N ASP A 834 10.82 -18.37 -13.73
CA ASP A 834 11.37 -19.62 -14.29
C ASP A 834 11.07 -19.71 -15.79
N LYS A 835 9.95 -19.12 -16.24
CA LYS A 835 9.53 -18.97 -17.65
C LYS A 835 10.42 -18.03 -18.48
N GLN A 836 10.94 -16.94 -17.89
CA GLN A 836 11.95 -16.09 -18.55
C GLN A 836 13.27 -16.83 -18.68
N ILE A 837 13.73 -17.44 -17.57
CA ILE A 837 15.00 -18.16 -17.51
C ILE A 837 14.99 -19.38 -18.45
N SER A 838 13.87 -20.10 -18.58
CA SER A 838 13.76 -21.23 -19.51
C SER A 838 13.97 -20.82 -20.97
N LYS A 839 13.48 -19.64 -21.38
CA LYS A 839 13.70 -19.10 -22.72
C LYS A 839 15.17 -18.75 -22.98
N CYS A 840 15.89 -18.27 -21.97
CA CYS A 840 17.33 -18.00 -22.05
C CYS A 840 18.17 -19.29 -22.11
N LEU A 841 17.78 -20.32 -21.36
CA LEU A 841 18.52 -21.59 -21.25
C LEU A 841 18.10 -22.67 -22.27
N GLY A 842 17.11 -22.41 -23.12
CA GLY A 842 16.57 -23.41 -24.06
C GLY A 842 15.79 -24.56 -23.38
N LEU A 843 15.26 -24.32 -22.18
CA LEU A 843 14.55 -25.29 -21.36
C LEU A 843 13.03 -25.03 -21.33
N THR A 844 12.27 -26.01 -20.83
CA THR A 844 10.89 -25.77 -20.37
C THR A 844 10.87 -25.13 -18.98
N GLU A 845 9.77 -24.43 -18.67
CA GLU A 845 9.53 -23.82 -17.34
C GLU A 845 9.62 -24.86 -16.21
N ALA A 846 9.07 -26.06 -16.42
CA ALA A 846 9.13 -27.17 -15.46
C ALA A 846 10.58 -27.66 -15.21
N GLN A 847 11.38 -27.83 -16.26
CA GLN A 847 12.81 -28.19 -16.12
C GLN A 847 13.62 -27.07 -15.43
N THR A 848 13.26 -25.81 -15.65
CA THR A 848 13.90 -24.67 -14.98
C THR A 848 13.54 -24.62 -13.50
N ARG A 849 12.28 -24.89 -13.15
CA ARG A 849 11.82 -25.05 -11.76
C ARG A 849 12.53 -26.22 -11.07
N GLU A 850 12.65 -27.37 -11.73
CA GLU A 850 13.41 -28.53 -11.20
C GLU A 850 14.88 -28.18 -10.97
N LEU A 851 15.55 -27.57 -11.95
CA LEU A 851 16.94 -27.11 -11.86
C LEU A 851 17.15 -26.12 -10.71
N ARG A 852 16.20 -25.20 -10.50
CA ARG A 852 16.20 -24.20 -9.43
C ARG A 852 16.03 -24.86 -8.06
N LEU A 853 15.04 -25.73 -7.89
CA LEU A 853 14.78 -26.45 -6.63
C LEU A 853 15.91 -27.45 -6.29
N LYS A 854 16.50 -28.11 -7.29
CA LYS A 854 17.68 -28.99 -7.13
C LYS A 854 18.94 -28.24 -6.65
N LYS A 855 18.97 -26.92 -6.77
CA LYS A 855 20.01 -26.04 -6.22
C LYS A 855 19.61 -25.42 -4.85
N ASN A 856 18.48 -25.85 -4.29
CA ASN A 856 17.83 -25.28 -3.10
C ASN A 856 17.60 -23.75 -3.20
N ILE A 857 17.24 -23.25 -4.39
CA ILE A 857 16.89 -21.84 -4.61
C ILE A 857 15.35 -21.73 -4.54
N HIS A 858 14.83 -21.45 -3.35
CA HIS A 858 13.42 -21.16 -3.11
C HIS A 858 13.26 -19.73 -2.57
N PRO A 859 12.08 -19.12 -2.70
CA PRO A 859 11.79 -17.85 -2.05
C PRO A 859 11.40 -18.07 -0.57
N TRP A 860 11.19 -16.96 0.13
CA TRP A 860 10.87 -16.88 1.55
C TRP A 860 9.58 -16.09 1.76
N VAL A 861 8.75 -16.58 2.67
CA VAL A 861 7.51 -15.92 3.09
C VAL A 861 7.84 -14.88 4.15
N LYS A 862 7.48 -13.62 3.91
CA LYS A 862 7.69 -12.49 4.83
C LYS A 862 6.36 -11.82 5.17
N GLN A 863 6.26 -11.27 6.39
CA GLN A 863 5.11 -10.51 6.87
C GLN A 863 5.18 -9.03 6.48
N ILE A 864 4.01 -8.42 6.36
CA ILE A 864 3.78 -6.98 6.39
C ILE A 864 3.34 -6.64 7.81
N ASP A 865 4.20 -5.94 8.56
CA ASP A 865 4.01 -5.68 9.99
C ASP A 865 3.84 -4.19 10.35
N THR A 866 3.73 -3.32 9.34
CA THR A 866 3.69 -1.84 9.43
C THR A 866 4.97 -1.17 9.97
N LEU A 867 5.96 -1.92 10.48
CA LEU A 867 6.99 -1.41 11.40
C LEU A 867 8.41 -1.96 11.13
N ALA A 868 8.68 -2.50 9.94
CA ALA A 868 9.98 -3.09 9.58
C ALA A 868 10.56 -4.06 10.64
N ALA A 869 9.69 -4.92 11.19
CA ALA A 869 9.97 -5.86 12.30
C ALA A 869 10.36 -5.26 13.67
N GLU A 870 10.31 -3.93 13.84
CA GLU A 870 10.49 -3.24 15.14
C GLU A 870 9.53 -3.79 16.20
N TYR A 871 8.28 -4.09 15.83
CA TYR A 871 7.36 -4.87 16.64
C TYR A 871 6.91 -6.12 15.86
N PRO A 872 6.70 -7.28 16.52
CA PRO A 872 6.16 -8.47 15.86
C PRO A 872 4.69 -8.27 15.48
N SER A 873 4.30 -8.69 14.27
CA SER A 873 2.91 -8.71 13.83
C SER A 873 2.12 -9.85 14.48
N VAL A 874 0.83 -9.60 14.75
CA VAL A 874 -0.16 -10.63 15.14
C VAL A 874 -1.03 -11.08 13.96
N THR A 875 -0.80 -10.55 12.74
CA THR A 875 -1.54 -10.91 11.52
C THR A 875 -0.63 -11.61 10.50
N ASN A 876 -1.24 -12.46 9.67
CA ASN A 876 -0.57 -13.12 8.55
C ASN A 876 -0.91 -12.39 7.24
N TYR A 877 -0.48 -11.14 7.12
CA TYR A 877 -0.45 -10.43 5.84
C TYR A 877 0.94 -10.59 5.22
N LEU A 878 1.04 -11.19 4.03
CA LEU A 878 2.25 -11.88 3.56
C LEU A 878 2.62 -11.55 2.10
N TYR A 879 3.92 -11.62 1.81
CA TYR A 879 4.49 -11.65 0.46
C TYR A 879 5.63 -12.68 0.36
N VAL A 880 6.09 -12.98 -0.86
CA VAL A 880 7.08 -14.04 -1.14
C VAL A 880 8.29 -13.48 -1.89
N THR A 881 9.47 -13.49 -1.28
CA THR A 881 10.69 -12.86 -1.85
C THR A 881 11.87 -13.82 -1.92
N TYR A 882 12.69 -13.73 -2.98
CA TYR A 882 13.97 -14.43 -3.03
C TYR A 882 15.06 -13.75 -2.18
N ASN A 883 14.83 -12.49 -1.77
CA ASN A 883 15.75 -11.66 -1.01
C ASN A 883 15.56 -11.85 0.52
N GLY A 884 15.92 -13.04 1.00
CA GLY A 884 15.84 -13.40 2.43
C GLY A 884 16.65 -14.63 2.80
N GLN A 885 16.62 -14.98 4.09
CA GLN A 885 17.29 -16.18 4.64
C GLN A 885 16.42 -17.00 5.62
N GLU A 886 15.19 -16.54 5.92
CA GLU A 886 14.23 -17.23 6.79
C GLU A 886 12.78 -16.90 6.41
N HIS A 887 11.83 -17.72 6.86
CA HIS A 887 10.40 -17.40 6.84
C HIS A 887 10.01 -16.62 8.11
N ASP A 888 8.99 -15.76 8.01
CA ASP A 888 8.43 -15.08 9.18
C ASP A 888 7.35 -15.88 9.94
N ILE A 889 6.83 -16.95 9.33
CA ILE A 889 5.72 -17.75 9.85
C ILE A 889 6.00 -19.25 9.78
N ASN A 890 5.23 -20.02 10.56
CA ASN A 890 5.16 -21.48 10.45
C ASN A 890 4.11 -21.92 9.41
N PHE A 891 4.18 -23.20 9.03
CA PHE A 891 3.36 -23.80 7.97
C PHE A 891 2.45 -24.94 8.49
N ASP A 892 2.03 -24.84 9.75
CA ASP A 892 1.28 -25.88 10.49
C ASP A 892 -0.24 -25.84 10.25
N ASP A 893 -0.78 -24.74 9.67
CA ASP A 893 -2.22 -24.52 9.48
C ASP A 893 -2.86 -25.43 8.42
N HIS A 894 -2.09 -25.85 7.42
CA HIS A 894 -2.50 -26.63 6.24
C HIS A 894 -3.86 -26.19 5.63
N GLY A 895 -4.07 -24.88 5.51
CA GLY A 895 -5.37 -24.27 5.19
C GLY A 895 -5.85 -24.47 3.74
N MET A 896 -7.16 -24.34 3.54
CA MET A 896 -7.77 -24.38 2.21
C MET A 896 -7.38 -23.12 1.42
N MET A 897 -6.81 -23.31 0.23
CA MET A 897 -6.39 -22.21 -0.64
C MET A 897 -7.57 -21.65 -1.45
N VAL A 898 -7.76 -20.33 -1.43
CA VAL A 898 -8.71 -19.59 -2.28
C VAL A 898 -7.93 -18.62 -3.17
N LEU A 899 -8.10 -18.75 -4.48
CA LEU A 899 -7.49 -17.85 -5.47
C LEU A 899 -8.48 -16.72 -5.80
N GLY A 900 -7.98 -15.48 -5.79
CA GLY A 900 -8.73 -14.29 -6.20
C GLY A 900 -8.76 -14.10 -7.72
N CYS A 901 -9.24 -12.93 -8.14
CA CYS A 901 -9.50 -12.60 -9.55
C CYS A 901 -8.33 -11.97 -10.30
N GLY A 902 -7.33 -11.40 -9.61
CA GLY A 902 -6.33 -10.54 -10.24
C GLY A 902 -6.90 -9.16 -10.60
N PRO A 903 -6.24 -8.37 -11.48
CA PRO A 903 -6.68 -7.03 -11.82
C PRO A 903 -8.05 -7.02 -12.50
N TYR A 904 -8.91 -6.10 -12.08
CA TYR A 904 -10.17 -5.86 -12.77
C TYR A 904 -9.94 -5.41 -14.22
N HIS A 905 -10.85 -5.84 -15.10
CA HIS A 905 -10.87 -5.49 -16.50
C HIS A 905 -12.25 -5.78 -17.10
N ILE A 906 -12.49 -5.40 -18.35
CA ILE A 906 -13.83 -5.50 -18.95
C ILE A 906 -14.22 -6.97 -19.16
N GLY A 907 -15.15 -7.45 -18.31
CA GLY A 907 -15.60 -8.83 -18.23
C GLY A 907 -15.12 -9.61 -17.00
N SER A 908 -14.37 -8.96 -16.09
CA SER A 908 -14.00 -9.51 -14.78
C SER A 908 -13.84 -8.37 -13.77
N SER A 909 -14.87 -8.13 -12.96
CA SER A 909 -14.93 -7.04 -11.96
C SER A 909 -15.31 -7.56 -10.56
N VAL A 910 -15.91 -6.72 -9.72
CA VAL A 910 -16.15 -6.98 -8.27
C VAL A 910 -17.01 -8.23 -7.99
N GLU A 911 -17.82 -8.68 -8.96
CA GLU A 911 -18.60 -9.91 -8.83
C GLU A 911 -17.72 -11.15 -8.55
N PHE A 912 -16.46 -11.15 -8.97
CA PHE A 912 -15.51 -12.22 -8.64
C PHE A 912 -14.89 -12.06 -7.23
N ASP A 913 -14.75 -10.83 -6.73
CA ASP A 913 -14.32 -10.56 -5.35
C ASP A 913 -15.42 -10.96 -4.35
N TRP A 914 -16.68 -10.65 -4.68
CA TRP A 914 -17.88 -11.14 -3.99
C TRP A 914 -17.88 -12.67 -3.87
N CYS A 915 -17.54 -13.39 -4.95
CA CYS A 915 -17.43 -14.85 -4.93
C CYS A 915 -16.28 -15.34 -4.03
N ALA A 916 -15.11 -14.70 -4.09
CA ALA A 916 -13.96 -15.05 -3.26
C ALA A 916 -14.28 -14.85 -1.77
N VAL A 917 -14.76 -13.67 -1.39
CA VAL A 917 -15.13 -13.31 0.00
C VAL A 917 -16.21 -14.25 0.54
N SER A 918 -17.24 -14.57 -0.24
CA SER A 918 -18.29 -15.52 0.16
C SER A 918 -17.74 -16.94 0.40
N SER A 919 -16.77 -17.38 -0.40
CA SER A 919 -16.09 -18.66 -0.23
C SER A 919 -15.22 -18.69 1.04
N ILE A 920 -14.39 -17.66 1.24
CA ILE A 920 -13.53 -17.48 2.41
C ILE A 920 -14.36 -17.50 3.71
N ARG A 921 -15.44 -16.72 3.76
CA ARG A 921 -16.35 -16.66 4.91
C ARG A 921 -17.04 -18.00 5.17
N THR A 922 -17.46 -18.72 4.13
CA THR A 922 -18.03 -20.07 4.26
C THR A 922 -17.02 -21.05 4.87
N LEU A 923 -15.76 -21.04 4.40
CA LEU A 923 -14.69 -21.88 4.93
C LEU A 923 -14.42 -21.56 6.42
N ARG A 924 -14.31 -20.28 6.77
CA ARG A 924 -14.11 -19.82 8.15
C ARG A 924 -15.29 -20.20 9.06
N GLN A 925 -16.54 -20.07 8.61
CA GLN A 925 -17.73 -20.53 9.35
C GLN A 925 -17.75 -22.06 9.56
N LEU A 926 -17.16 -22.83 8.63
CA LEU A 926 -16.95 -24.28 8.76
C LEU A 926 -15.70 -24.64 9.60
N GLY A 927 -15.08 -23.67 10.27
CA GLY A 927 -13.89 -23.87 11.10
C GLY A 927 -12.65 -24.29 10.31
N LYS A 928 -12.59 -23.97 9.01
CA LYS A 928 -11.43 -24.27 8.15
C LYS A 928 -10.46 -23.09 8.12
N LYS A 929 -9.17 -23.41 8.27
CA LYS A 929 -8.07 -22.49 7.97
C LYS A 929 -8.09 -22.09 6.51
N THR A 930 -7.80 -20.83 6.22
CA THR A 930 -7.93 -20.21 4.90
C THR A 930 -6.63 -19.52 4.45
N VAL A 931 -6.17 -19.88 3.25
CA VAL A 931 -5.01 -19.27 2.59
C VAL A 931 -5.50 -18.53 1.35
N VAL A 932 -5.45 -17.20 1.33
CA VAL A 932 -5.91 -16.39 0.18
C VAL A 932 -4.71 -15.94 -0.64
N VAL A 933 -4.81 -16.02 -1.96
CA VAL A 933 -3.81 -15.47 -2.90
C VAL A 933 -4.52 -14.55 -3.90
N ASN A 934 -4.15 -13.28 -3.95
CA ASN A 934 -4.66 -12.29 -4.92
C ASN A 934 -3.67 -11.11 -5.05
N CYS A 935 -3.77 -10.31 -6.12
CA CYS A 935 -2.83 -9.22 -6.43
C CYS A 935 -3.48 -7.87 -6.80
N ASN A 936 -4.78 -7.71 -6.53
CA ASN A 936 -5.56 -6.50 -6.87
C ASN A 936 -5.85 -5.69 -5.59
N PRO A 937 -5.32 -4.46 -5.45
CA PRO A 937 -5.43 -3.69 -4.22
C PRO A 937 -6.82 -3.11 -3.95
N GLU A 938 -7.71 -3.09 -4.94
CA GLU A 938 -9.08 -2.58 -4.84
C GLU A 938 -10.05 -3.57 -4.15
N THR A 939 -9.58 -4.73 -3.69
CA THR A 939 -10.43 -5.85 -3.29
C THR A 939 -10.66 -5.96 -1.78
N VAL A 940 -11.82 -6.50 -1.41
CA VAL A 940 -12.15 -6.95 -0.05
C VAL A 940 -11.53 -8.32 0.25
N SER A 941 -11.32 -9.20 -0.75
CA SER A 941 -10.58 -10.46 -0.54
C SER A 941 -9.12 -10.27 -0.16
N THR A 942 -8.50 -9.12 -0.47
CA THR A 942 -7.17 -8.74 0.03
C THR A 942 -7.21 -7.96 1.35
N ASP A 943 -8.23 -8.19 2.18
CA ASP A 943 -8.21 -7.79 3.58
C ASP A 943 -7.75 -8.97 4.46
N PHE A 944 -6.67 -8.76 5.23
CA PHE A 944 -6.13 -9.79 6.13
C PHE A 944 -7.12 -10.16 7.24
N ASP A 945 -8.09 -9.30 7.57
CA ASP A 945 -9.15 -9.63 8.53
C ASP A 945 -10.05 -10.78 8.04
N GLU A 946 -10.17 -11.02 6.72
CA GLU A 946 -11.12 -12.00 6.15
C GLU A 946 -10.64 -13.45 6.20
N CYS A 947 -9.33 -13.71 6.26
CA CYS A 947 -8.74 -15.05 6.18
C CYS A 947 -7.73 -15.34 7.30
N ASP A 948 -7.12 -16.52 7.31
CA ASP A 948 -6.08 -16.88 8.29
C ASP A 948 -4.67 -16.52 7.83
N LYS A 949 -4.45 -16.52 6.51
CA LYS A 949 -3.21 -16.10 5.83
C LYS A 949 -3.56 -15.45 4.48
N LEU A 950 -3.16 -14.20 4.29
CA LEU A 950 -3.30 -13.46 3.04
C LEU A 950 -1.94 -13.29 2.36
N TYR A 951 -1.76 -13.90 1.20
CA TYR A 951 -0.62 -13.69 0.32
C TYR A 951 -0.98 -12.66 -0.78
N PHE A 952 -0.37 -11.48 -0.72
CA PHE A 952 -0.50 -10.46 -1.77
C PHE A 952 0.49 -10.76 -2.90
N GLU A 953 0.15 -11.73 -3.75
CA GLU A 953 1.12 -12.42 -4.60
C GLU A 953 0.62 -12.80 -6.01
N GLU A 954 1.58 -13.12 -6.86
CA GLU A 954 1.41 -13.37 -8.28
C GLU A 954 0.54 -14.61 -8.55
N LEU A 955 -0.55 -14.46 -9.31
CA LEU A 955 -1.45 -15.56 -9.72
C LEU A 955 -0.87 -16.39 -10.89
N SER A 956 0.40 -16.79 -10.79
CA SER A 956 1.10 -17.60 -11.79
C SER A 956 1.41 -19.01 -11.27
N LEU A 957 1.66 -19.95 -12.19
CA LEU A 957 1.93 -21.36 -11.85
C LEU A 957 3.17 -21.49 -10.96
N GLU A 958 4.24 -20.72 -11.22
CA GLU A 958 5.43 -20.71 -10.36
C GLU A 958 5.08 -20.37 -8.91
N ARG A 959 4.39 -19.24 -8.70
CA ARG A 959 4.13 -18.68 -7.37
C ARG A 959 3.05 -19.43 -6.60
N ILE A 960 1.99 -19.88 -7.27
CA ILE A 960 0.96 -20.72 -6.64
C ILE A 960 1.57 -22.04 -6.19
N LEU A 961 2.45 -22.67 -6.98
CA LEU A 961 3.16 -23.88 -6.55
C LEU A 961 4.20 -23.60 -5.45
N ASP A 962 4.85 -22.43 -5.44
CA ASP A 962 5.73 -22.04 -4.32
C ASP A 962 4.93 -22.00 -3.00
N ILE A 963 3.79 -21.29 -2.96
CA ILE A 963 2.96 -21.12 -1.75
C ILE A 963 2.29 -22.45 -1.35
N TYR A 964 1.66 -23.16 -2.30
CA TYR A 964 0.90 -24.37 -2.03
C TYR A 964 1.76 -25.50 -1.42
N HIS A 965 2.99 -25.67 -1.93
CA HIS A 965 3.92 -26.66 -1.37
C HIS A 965 4.54 -26.19 -0.05
N GLN A 966 4.80 -24.89 0.12
CA GLN A 966 5.37 -24.34 1.35
C GLN A 966 4.41 -24.44 2.54
N GLU A 967 3.11 -24.23 2.32
CA GLU A 967 2.03 -24.40 3.33
C GLU A 967 1.71 -25.87 3.66
N GLY A 968 2.44 -26.83 3.08
CA GLY A 968 2.24 -28.27 3.31
C GLY A 968 0.90 -28.80 2.79
N LEU A 969 0.26 -28.08 1.86
CA LEU A 969 -1.09 -28.42 1.38
C LEU A 969 -1.05 -29.77 0.65
N SER A 970 -1.61 -30.78 1.31
CA SER A 970 -1.42 -32.16 0.87
C SER A 970 -2.26 -32.46 -0.38
N PRO A 971 -1.67 -33.00 -1.47
CA PRO A 971 -2.45 -33.70 -2.48
C PRO A 971 -3.14 -34.89 -1.78
N GLY A 972 -4.49 -34.88 -1.80
CA GLY A 972 -5.29 -35.68 -0.87
C GLY A 972 -4.86 -37.15 -0.77
N SER A 973 -4.40 -37.56 0.42
CA SER A 973 -3.77 -38.85 0.67
C SER A 973 -4.76 -40.03 0.77
N GLY A 974 -5.66 -40.14 -0.21
CA GLY A 974 -6.60 -41.25 -0.38
C GLY A 974 -6.22 -42.11 -1.59
N ARG A 975 -5.88 -43.39 -1.36
CA ARG A 975 -5.61 -44.35 -2.45
C ARG A 975 -6.86 -44.58 -3.31
N SER A 976 -6.83 -44.14 -4.57
CA SER A 976 -7.74 -44.62 -5.62
C SER A 976 -6.95 -45.13 -6.83
N PRO A 977 -6.87 -46.45 -7.07
CA PRO A 977 -6.04 -47.01 -8.13
C PRO A 977 -6.81 -47.17 -9.46
N ARG A 978 -6.70 -46.16 -10.34
CA ARG A 978 -6.84 -46.27 -11.81
C ARG A 978 -6.25 -45.01 -12.47
N GLY A 979 -5.51 -45.19 -13.57
CA GLY A 979 -4.72 -44.13 -14.18
C GLY A 979 -5.52 -43.18 -15.09
N GLY A 980 -5.04 -41.94 -15.18
CA GLY A 980 -5.54 -40.87 -16.03
C GLY A 980 -4.95 -39.53 -15.56
N ASN A 981 -4.61 -38.61 -16.47
CA ASN A 981 -3.99 -37.33 -16.11
C ASN A 981 -5.03 -36.39 -15.46
N SER A 982 -5.10 -36.36 -14.12
CA SER A 982 -5.93 -35.44 -13.35
C SER A 982 -5.18 -34.14 -13.02
N ASN A 983 -5.71 -33.00 -13.45
CA ASN A 983 -5.09 -31.68 -13.23
C ASN A 983 -5.24 -31.22 -11.76
N LEU A 984 -4.14 -30.72 -11.17
CA LEU A 984 -4.02 -30.32 -9.75
C LEU A 984 -4.71 -28.99 -9.38
N LEU A 985 -5.96 -28.75 -9.84
CA LEU A 985 -6.71 -27.51 -9.60
C LEU A 985 -8.19 -27.72 -9.21
N GLU A 986 -8.63 -28.93 -8.87
CA GLU A 986 -10.06 -29.27 -8.83
C GLU A 986 -10.90 -28.67 -7.67
N TYR A 987 -10.29 -27.99 -6.70
CA TYR A 987 -11.01 -27.22 -5.66
C TYR A 987 -10.93 -25.70 -5.81
N SER A 988 -10.44 -25.18 -6.94
CA SER A 988 -10.58 -23.75 -7.25
C SER A 988 -12.01 -23.38 -7.60
N CYS A 989 -12.57 -22.33 -7.00
CA CYS A 989 -13.82 -21.70 -7.45
C CYS A 989 -13.70 -21.16 -8.90
N LEU A 990 -12.48 -20.90 -9.35
CA LEU A 990 -12.13 -20.37 -10.65
C LEU A 990 -10.96 -21.17 -11.26
N LYS A 991 -11.21 -21.90 -12.35
CA LYS A 991 -10.14 -22.05 -13.36
C LYS A 991 -9.77 -20.64 -13.82
N ASN A 992 -8.47 -20.35 -13.92
CA ASN A 992 -7.92 -19.03 -14.20
C ASN A 992 -8.82 -18.22 -15.17
N PRO A 993 -9.51 -17.15 -14.72
CA PRO A 993 -10.53 -16.47 -15.53
C PRO A 993 -9.94 -15.82 -16.79
N MET A 994 -8.63 -15.56 -16.79
CA MET A 994 -7.88 -15.03 -17.94
C MET A 994 -7.87 -16.01 -19.14
N ASP A 995 -7.98 -17.32 -18.91
CA ASP A 995 -7.95 -18.38 -19.95
C ASP A 995 -9.33 -18.64 -20.60
N ARG A 996 -10.11 -17.57 -20.85
CA ARG A 996 -11.38 -17.56 -21.63
C ARG A 996 -12.48 -18.58 -21.25
N GLY A 997 -12.36 -19.26 -20.11
CA GLY A 997 -13.22 -20.40 -19.73
C GLY A 997 -14.22 -20.14 -18.59
N ALA A 998 -14.29 -18.92 -18.06
CA ALA A 998 -14.87 -18.61 -16.74
C ALA A 998 -16.35 -18.99 -16.52
N TRP A 999 -17.15 -19.17 -17.57
CA TRP A 999 -18.61 -19.31 -17.46
C TRP A 999 -19.12 -20.70 -17.04
N GLN A 1000 -18.34 -21.78 -17.15
CA GLN A 1000 -18.84 -23.14 -16.89
C GLN A 1000 -18.49 -23.68 -15.50
N THR A 1001 -17.31 -23.39 -14.96
CA THR A 1001 -16.84 -23.97 -13.69
C THR A 1001 -17.62 -23.50 -12.47
N THR A 1002 -17.89 -22.19 -12.35
CA THR A 1002 -18.51 -21.60 -11.15
C THR A 1002 -19.93 -22.14 -10.92
N VAL A 1003 -20.73 -22.20 -12.00
CA VAL A 1003 -22.10 -22.75 -11.95
C VAL A 1003 -22.08 -24.26 -11.64
N HIS A 1004 -21.13 -25.01 -12.20
CA HIS A 1004 -21.02 -26.46 -11.97
C HIS A 1004 -20.54 -26.80 -10.56
N GLY A 1005 -19.63 -25.99 -9.99
CA GLY A 1005 -19.13 -26.16 -8.62
C GLY A 1005 -20.22 -25.95 -7.56
N VAL A 1006 -21.02 -24.87 -7.70
CA VAL A 1006 -22.15 -24.59 -6.79
C VAL A 1006 -23.25 -25.65 -6.91
N ALA A 1007 -23.51 -26.17 -8.12
CA ALA A 1007 -24.46 -27.27 -8.31
C ALA A 1007 -23.96 -28.61 -7.70
N LYS A 1008 -22.65 -28.88 -7.75
CA LYS A 1008 -22.04 -30.08 -7.14
C LYS A 1008 -22.01 -30.04 -5.62
N SER A 1009 -21.63 -28.92 -4.99
CA SER A 1009 -21.59 -28.83 -3.53
C SER A 1009 -22.96 -29.05 -2.89
N TRP A 1010 -24.03 -28.54 -3.51
CA TRP A 1010 -25.41 -28.80 -3.12
C TRP A 1010 -25.82 -30.27 -3.25
N THR A 1011 -25.36 -30.97 -4.29
CA THR A 1011 -25.72 -32.38 -4.50
C THR A 1011 -24.89 -33.33 -3.64
N GLU A 1012 -23.61 -33.06 -3.38
CA GLU A 1012 -22.79 -33.88 -2.47
C GLU A 1012 -23.21 -33.73 -1.00
N LEU A 1013 -23.51 -32.50 -0.53
CA LEU A 1013 -24.08 -32.29 0.82
C LEU A 1013 -25.39 -33.08 1.04
N SER A 1014 -26.21 -33.26 0.00
CA SER A 1014 -27.43 -34.07 0.08
C SER A 1014 -27.21 -35.57 0.35
N THR A 1015 -25.98 -36.07 0.16
CA THR A 1015 -25.66 -37.49 0.36
C THR A 1015 -25.21 -37.85 1.78
N VAL A 1016 -24.87 -36.85 2.61
CA VAL A 1016 -24.38 -37.03 3.99
C VAL A 1016 -25.52 -37.35 4.99
N HIS A 1017 -26.79 -37.25 4.58
CA HIS A 1017 -27.96 -37.56 5.42
C HIS A 1017 -28.89 -38.61 4.79
N LYS A 1018 -28.67 -39.87 5.15
CA LYS A 1018 -29.59 -41.01 4.97
C LYS A 1018 -29.59 -41.83 6.27
N PRO A 1019 -30.75 -42.36 6.72
CA PRO A 1019 -31.44 -43.41 5.97
C PRO A 1019 -32.93 -43.16 5.70
N LEU A 1020 -33.29 -43.18 4.42
CA LEU A 1020 -34.55 -43.77 3.94
C LEU A 1020 -34.30 -44.36 2.55
N GLY A 1021 -34.47 -45.67 2.41
CA GLY A 1021 -34.17 -46.42 1.19
C GLY A 1021 -35.43 -46.83 0.43
N ARG A 1022 -35.26 -47.23 -0.84
CA ARG A 1022 -36.29 -47.72 -1.77
C ARG A 1022 -37.40 -46.71 -2.13
N ILE A 1023 -37.19 -45.99 -3.24
CA ILE A 1023 -38.23 -45.56 -4.20
C ILE A 1023 -37.55 -44.90 -5.43
N TYR A 1024 -36.44 -44.19 -5.23
CA TYR A 1024 -35.73 -43.39 -6.26
C TYR A 1024 -34.96 -44.16 -7.34
N THR A 1025 -35.27 -45.43 -7.60
CA THR A 1025 -34.50 -46.31 -8.51
C THR A 1025 -35.22 -46.61 -9.83
N ILE A 1026 -36.25 -45.84 -10.19
CA ILE A 1026 -37.07 -46.05 -11.40
C ILE A 1026 -37.08 -44.83 -12.34
N PHE A 1027 -36.68 -43.63 -11.88
CA PHE A 1027 -36.77 -42.40 -12.68
C PHE A 1027 -35.46 -41.89 -13.31
N SER A 1028 -34.30 -42.49 -13.00
CA SER A 1028 -33.00 -42.04 -13.56
C SER A 1028 -32.60 -42.71 -14.87
N SER A 1029 -33.36 -43.69 -15.39
CA SER A 1029 -33.00 -44.43 -16.61
C SER A 1029 -33.54 -43.82 -17.92
N PHE A 1030 -34.19 -42.64 -17.86
CA PHE A 1030 -34.85 -42.01 -19.01
C PHE A 1030 -34.19 -40.72 -19.52
N THR A 1031 -33.26 -40.12 -18.77
CA THR A 1031 -32.50 -38.93 -19.20
C THR A 1031 -31.29 -39.28 -20.06
N ASP A 1032 -30.59 -40.36 -19.68
CA ASP A 1032 -29.23 -40.61 -20.15
C ASP A 1032 -29.18 -41.23 -21.57
N GLN A 1033 -30.30 -41.72 -22.09
CA GLN A 1033 -30.40 -42.24 -23.46
C GLN A 1033 -30.72 -41.18 -24.53
N ILE A 1034 -31.11 -39.96 -24.13
CA ILE A 1034 -31.50 -38.92 -25.10
C ILE A 1034 -30.29 -38.08 -25.57
N PHE A 1035 -29.26 -37.94 -24.74
CA PHE A 1035 -28.09 -37.10 -25.07
C PHE A 1035 -27.12 -37.71 -26.11
N LEU A 1036 -27.25 -38.99 -26.45
CA LEU A 1036 -26.36 -39.66 -27.41
C LEU A 1036 -26.76 -39.46 -28.88
N ILE A 1037 -27.88 -38.78 -29.17
CA ILE A 1037 -28.47 -38.68 -30.53
C ILE A 1037 -28.55 -37.21 -31.02
N ILE A 1038 -27.74 -36.30 -30.45
CA ILE A 1038 -27.58 -34.92 -30.95
C ILE A 1038 -26.09 -34.53 -30.99
N SER A 1039 -25.28 -35.33 -31.69
CA SER A 1039 -23.86 -35.02 -31.99
C SER A 1039 -23.39 -35.60 -33.34
N LEU A 1040 -24.33 -35.93 -34.22
CA LEU A 1040 -24.12 -36.24 -35.63
C LEU A 1040 -24.97 -35.27 -36.43
N PHE A 1041 -24.43 -34.77 -37.55
CA PHE A 1041 -24.73 -33.44 -38.12
C PHE A 1041 -24.34 -32.31 -37.11
N ILE A 1042 -23.53 -31.31 -37.45
CA ILE A 1042 -23.25 -30.71 -38.76
C ILE A 1042 -21.74 -30.44 -38.93
N LEU A 1043 -21.14 -30.94 -40.02
CA LEU A 1043 -20.34 -30.16 -40.97
C LEU A 1043 -19.93 -31.06 -42.15
N ASP A 1044 -20.34 -30.67 -43.35
CA ASP A 1044 -20.08 -31.44 -44.57
C ASP A 1044 -18.74 -31.06 -45.22
N THR A 1045 -18.17 -32.00 -45.99
CA THR A 1045 -16.93 -31.79 -46.75
C THR A 1045 -17.20 -31.09 -48.10
N PRO A 1046 -16.17 -30.53 -48.76
CA PRO A 1046 -15.47 -31.32 -49.78
C PRO A 1046 -13.93 -31.11 -49.82
N VAL A 1047 -13.14 -32.17 -49.65
CA VAL A 1047 -12.50 -32.99 -50.71
C VAL A 1047 -11.16 -32.42 -51.25
N GLY A 1048 -10.09 -33.20 -51.04
CA GLY A 1048 -8.75 -33.00 -51.63
C GLY A 1048 -8.00 -34.34 -51.71
N ILE A 1049 -8.07 -35.00 -52.86
CA ILE A 1049 -7.74 -36.44 -53.01
C ILE A 1049 -6.24 -36.69 -53.22
N LYS A 1050 -5.65 -37.62 -52.45
CA LYS A 1050 -4.87 -38.78 -52.99
C LYS A 1050 -4.48 -39.79 -51.89
N ALA A 1051 -4.43 -41.06 -52.26
CA ALA A 1051 -4.05 -42.18 -51.41
C ALA A 1051 -3.02 -43.08 -52.11
N SER A 1052 -2.14 -43.75 -51.35
CA SER A 1052 -1.52 -45.04 -51.72
C SER A 1052 -0.79 -45.70 -50.53
N SER A 1053 -0.96 -47.02 -50.40
CA SER A 1053 -0.03 -48.06 -49.89
C SER A 1053 1.23 -47.67 -49.06
N ALA A 1054 1.66 -48.45 -48.05
CA ALA A 1054 1.77 -49.91 -48.12
C ALA A 1054 1.96 -50.66 -46.78
N ARG A 1055 1.50 -51.92 -46.80
CA ARG A 1055 2.03 -53.17 -46.18
C ARG A 1055 2.51 -53.20 -44.72
N SER A 1056 1.92 -54.17 -44.01
CA SER A 1056 2.42 -54.85 -42.82
C SER A 1056 3.74 -55.62 -43.02
N VAL A 1057 4.49 -55.79 -41.93
CA VAL A 1057 5.36 -56.95 -41.69
C VAL A 1057 5.18 -57.37 -40.22
N GLN A 1058 5.03 -58.67 -39.96
CA GLN A 1058 5.02 -59.26 -38.60
C GLN A 1058 6.44 -59.69 -38.23
N PHE A 1059 6.73 -59.85 -36.94
CA PHE A 1059 7.32 -61.10 -36.42
C PHE A 1059 6.95 -61.29 -34.94
N SER A 1060 7.19 -62.48 -34.41
CA SER A 1060 6.66 -62.95 -33.12
C SER A 1060 7.58 -63.98 -32.46
N CYS A 1061 7.27 -64.33 -31.20
CA CYS A 1061 7.89 -65.41 -30.40
C CYS A 1061 9.33 -65.14 -29.90
N SER A 1062 9.80 -65.68 -28.77
CA SER A 1062 9.14 -66.33 -27.60
C SER A 1062 10.18 -66.79 -26.56
N VAL A 1063 9.80 -66.91 -25.26
CA VAL A 1063 10.31 -67.94 -24.31
C VAL A 1063 11.81 -67.76 -23.88
N MET A 1064 12.34 -68.21 -22.72
CA MET A 1064 11.86 -69.01 -21.57
C MET A 1064 12.31 -68.43 -20.21
N SER A 1065 12.11 -69.19 -19.12
CA SER A 1065 12.46 -68.89 -17.73
C SER A 1065 13.59 -69.81 -17.16
N ASP A 1066 13.97 -69.52 -15.91
CA ASP A 1066 14.48 -70.42 -14.86
C ASP A 1066 16.00 -70.72 -14.67
N SER A 1067 16.47 -70.22 -13.52
CA SER A 1067 17.32 -70.88 -12.50
C SER A 1067 18.83 -71.10 -12.73
N LEU A 1068 19.64 -70.58 -11.80
CA LEU A 1068 20.42 -71.39 -10.84
C LEU A 1068 21.02 -70.54 -9.70
N GLN A 1069 21.46 -71.23 -8.63
CA GLN A 1069 22.02 -70.74 -7.35
C GLN A 1069 23.35 -71.49 -7.08
N PRO A 1070 24.07 -71.30 -5.95
CA PRO A 1070 24.17 -70.15 -5.04
C PRO A 1070 25.67 -69.76 -4.80
N PHE A 1071 25.96 -68.87 -3.85
CA PHE A 1071 27.16 -69.00 -3.00
C PHE A 1071 26.94 -68.31 -1.64
N ASP A 1072 27.55 -68.87 -0.60
CA ASP A 1072 27.36 -68.51 0.82
C ASP A 1072 28.71 -68.63 1.55
N HIS A 1073 29.00 -67.76 2.53
CA HIS A 1073 30.02 -68.03 3.56
C HIS A 1073 29.98 -67.03 4.73
N ASN A 1074 29.95 -67.58 5.96
CA ASN A 1074 30.02 -66.84 7.22
C ASN A 1074 31.45 -66.72 7.78
N PHE A 1075 31.65 -65.86 8.81
CA PHE A 1075 32.39 -66.05 10.08
C PHE A 1075 32.66 -64.64 10.71
N SER A 1076 31.95 -64.20 11.77
CA SER A 1076 32.28 -64.37 13.22
C SER A 1076 33.24 -63.30 13.80
N SER A 1077 33.33 -62.96 15.10
CA SER A 1077 32.40 -63.00 16.26
C SER A 1077 33.14 -62.52 17.54
N LYS A 1078 32.48 -61.71 18.40
CA LYS A 1078 32.63 -61.52 19.88
C LYS A 1078 32.14 -60.11 20.26
N GLU A 1079 31.13 -59.89 21.10
CA GLU A 1079 30.88 -60.30 22.51
C GLU A 1079 31.61 -59.46 23.57
N GLN A 1080 30.84 -58.65 24.30
CA GLN A 1080 30.81 -58.70 25.77
C GLN A 1080 29.45 -58.23 26.30
N MET A 1081 29.09 -58.62 27.54
CA MET A 1081 27.71 -58.68 28.03
C MET A 1081 27.60 -58.34 29.53
N SER A 1082 26.71 -57.40 29.90
CA SER A 1082 26.14 -57.18 31.27
C SER A 1082 25.15 -56.00 31.17
N PHE A 1083 23.81 -56.06 31.31
CA PHE A 1083 22.84 -56.88 32.07
C PHE A 1083 22.70 -56.56 33.58
N ASN A 1084 21.65 -55.78 33.92
CA ASN A 1084 20.67 -55.96 35.02
C ASN A 1084 19.95 -54.64 35.36
N PHE A 1085 18.73 -54.57 35.93
CA PHE A 1085 17.45 -55.30 35.79
C PHE A 1085 16.39 -54.57 36.68
N ARG A 1086 15.09 -54.89 36.56
CA ARG A 1086 13.92 -54.50 37.43
C ARG A 1086 13.13 -53.22 37.07
N LEU A 1087 11.83 -53.09 37.38
CA LEU A 1087 10.66 -54.03 37.37
C LEU A 1087 9.35 -53.23 37.65
N GLN A 1088 8.19 -53.76 37.23
CA GLN A 1088 6.84 -53.62 37.84
C GLN A 1088 6.15 -52.23 38.07
N SER A 1089 5.12 -52.00 37.23
CA SER A 1089 3.70 -51.84 37.65
C SER A 1089 3.21 -50.54 38.38
N PRO A 1090 1.88 -50.30 38.49
CA PRO A 1090 1.31 -48.95 38.72
C PRO A 1090 0.54 -48.76 40.06
N SER A 1091 -0.16 -47.60 40.19
CA SER A 1091 -1.21 -47.29 41.19
C SER A 1091 -0.68 -46.87 42.60
N ALA A 1092 -1.38 -46.16 43.50
CA ALA A 1092 -2.62 -45.35 43.42
C ALA A 1092 -2.73 -44.33 44.60
N ALA A 1093 -3.67 -43.40 44.46
CA ALA A 1093 -4.41 -42.57 45.43
C ALA A 1093 -4.13 -42.63 46.96
N ALA A 1094 -3.99 -41.45 47.56
CA ALA A 1094 -4.26 -41.13 48.98
C ALA A 1094 -4.40 -39.59 49.14
N LEU A 1095 -5.21 -38.98 50.02
CA LEU A 1095 -6.47 -39.36 50.71
C LEU A 1095 -7.09 -38.08 51.36
N VAL A 1096 -8.21 -38.21 52.08
CA VAL A 1096 -8.80 -37.20 53.02
C VAL A 1096 -9.43 -35.89 52.44
N ARG A 1097 -10.74 -35.94 52.19
CA ARG A 1097 -11.72 -34.91 52.65
C ARG A 1097 -11.90 -35.08 54.19
N PRO A 1098 -12.40 -34.12 55.02
CA PRO A 1098 -13.58 -33.26 54.76
C PRO A 1098 -13.62 -31.85 55.46
N TRP A 1099 -14.85 -31.28 55.59
CA TRP A 1099 -15.31 -30.09 56.36
C TRP A 1099 -15.35 -28.70 55.67
N MET A 1100 -16.55 -28.34 55.19
CA MET A 1100 -17.13 -26.98 55.31
C MET A 1100 -17.93 -26.89 56.63
N PRO A 1101 -18.20 -25.67 57.12
CA PRO A 1101 -19.59 -25.16 57.06
C PRO A 1101 -19.65 -23.67 56.58
N LEU A 1102 -20.76 -23.03 56.16
CA LEU A 1102 -22.20 -23.05 56.55
C LEU A 1102 -22.44 -22.52 58.00
N VAL A 1103 -23.58 -21.98 58.45
CA VAL A 1103 -24.99 -21.88 57.98
C VAL A 1103 -25.62 -20.52 58.45
N ILE A 1104 -26.98 -20.38 58.43
CA ILE A 1104 -27.85 -19.31 59.00
C ILE A 1104 -27.89 -18.01 58.16
N ARG A 1105 -29.03 -17.35 57.86
CA ARG A 1105 -30.51 -17.64 57.81
C ARG A 1105 -31.09 -16.65 56.77
N LYS A 1106 -32.17 -16.84 55.99
CA LYS A 1106 -33.33 -17.77 55.93
C LYS A 1106 -34.51 -17.46 56.89
N ALA A 1107 -35.54 -16.75 56.39
CA ALA A 1107 -36.95 -16.89 56.79
C ALA A 1107 -37.96 -16.08 55.91
N LEU A 1108 -38.96 -16.76 55.31
CA LEU A 1108 -40.33 -16.27 55.00
C LEU A 1108 -40.46 -15.09 53.97
N LYS A 1109 -41.62 -14.75 53.34
CA LYS A 1109 -42.98 -15.34 53.30
C LYS A 1109 -43.68 -15.01 51.94
N HIS A 1110 -44.69 -15.82 51.60
CA HIS A 1110 -45.78 -15.73 50.59
C HIS A 1110 -46.19 -14.30 50.07
N SER A 1111 -46.66 -14.12 48.83
CA SER A 1111 -48.02 -14.49 48.33
C SER A 1111 -48.12 -14.29 46.78
N VAL A 1112 -48.66 -15.18 45.93
CA VAL A 1112 -50.04 -15.71 45.70
C VAL A 1112 -50.82 -15.01 44.55
N VAL A 1113 -50.93 -15.75 43.42
CA VAL A 1113 -52.08 -15.94 42.48
C VAL A 1113 -52.75 -14.76 41.75
N ASN A 1114 -52.69 -14.82 40.40
CA ASN A 1114 -53.84 -14.89 39.46
C ASN A 1114 -53.26 -15.25 38.06
N LEU A 1115 -53.75 -16.19 37.21
CA LEU A 1115 -55.11 -16.61 36.80
C LEU A 1115 -55.91 -15.42 36.24
N GLU A 1116 -56.29 -15.32 34.96
CA GLU A 1116 -56.39 -16.26 33.82
C GLU A 1116 -55.89 -15.54 32.52
N LYS A 1117 -55.89 -16.03 31.26
CA LYS A 1117 -56.67 -17.06 30.54
C LYS A 1117 -55.90 -17.53 29.27
N ILE A 1118 -56.02 -18.82 28.95
CA ILE A 1118 -56.24 -19.46 27.63
C ILE A 1118 -56.12 -18.51 26.39
N GLY A 1119 -55.33 -18.78 25.33
CA GLY A 1119 -54.51 -19.93 24.89
C GLY A 1119 -53.67 -19.54 23.65
N LYS A 1120 -53.08 -20.41 22.82
CA LYS A 1120 -53.22 -21.86 22.60
C LYS A 1120 -51.88 -22.49 22.14
N LYS A 1121 -51.72 -23.80 22.42
CA LYS A 1121 -50.93 -24.82 21.70
C LYS A 1121 -49.66 -24.40 20.92
N PHE A 1122 -48.50 -24.81 21.41
CA PHE A 1122 -47.43 -25.32 20.54
C PHE A 1122 -47.92 -26.59 19.81
N VAL A 1123 -47.56 -26.75 18.54
CA VAL A 1123 -47.54 -28.06 17.85
C VAL A 1123 -46.30 -28.08 16.94
N VAL A 1124 -45.43 -29.08 17.12
CA VAL A 1124 -44.27 -29.31 16.23
C VAL A 1124 -44.74 -30.08 15.01
N ILE A 1125 -44.54 -29.54 13.81
CA ILE A 1125 -44.80 -30.24 12.54
C ILE A 1125 -43.64 -29.97 11.57
N TYR A 1126 -42.94 -31.02 11.15
CA TYR A 1126 -42.08 -31.02 9.97
C TYR A 1126 -42.95 -31.15 8.71
N PRO A 1127 -42.76 -30.31 7.68
CA PRO A 1127 -43.27 -30.56 6.33
C PRO A 1127 -42.14 -30.96 5.37
N PHE A 1128 -42.27 -32.11 4.73
CA PHE A 1128 -41.52 -32.43 3.50
C PHE A 1128 -42.00 -31.55 2.34
N SER A 1129 -41.13 -31.29 1.37
CA SER A 1129 -41.47 -30.58 0.14
C SER A 1129 -42.22 -31.47 -0.86
N CYS A 1130 -43.35 -31.02 -1.42
CA CYS A 1130 -43.64 -31.14 -2.85
C CYS A 1130 -44.86 -30.35 -3.34
N SER A 1131 -44.70 -29.70 -4.50
CA SER A 1131 -45.64 -29.70 -5.64
C SER A 1131 -47.13 -29.36 -5.51
N HIS A 1132 -47.53 -28.32 -6.27
CA HIS A 1132 -48.84 -28.11 -6.93
C HIS A 1132 -50.09 -27.66 -6.15
N PHE A 1133 -50.36 -26.34 -6.31
CA PHE A 1133 -51.63 -25.74 -6.79
C PHE A 1133 -52.97 -25.89 -6.03
N PHE A 1134 -53.41 -24.73 -5.51
CA PHE A 1134 -54.73 -24.09 -5.74
C PHE A 1134 -56.02 -24.51 -4.96
N ILE A 1135 -56.51 -23.52 -4.17
CA ILE A 1135 -57.84 -22.86 -4.25
C ILE A 1135 -58.94 -23.09 -3.17
N LEU A 1136 -59.63 -21.98 -2.87
CA LEU A 1136 -60.99 -21.75 -2.30
C LEU A 1136 -61.32 -21.75 -0.78
N ILE A 1137 -62.07 -20.68 -0.43
CA ILE A 1137 -63.20 -20.56 0.52
C ILE A 1137 -62.97 -20.24 2.03
N LEU A 1138 -63.27 -18.97 2.35
CA LEU A 1138 -64.08 -18.40 3.46
C LEU A 1138 -64.05 -19.09 4.85
N SER A 1139 -63.96 -18.33 5.96
CA SER A 1139 -65.06 -17.46 6.40
C SER A 1139 -64.78 -16.72 7.72
N ASN A 1140 -65.56 -15.65 8.00
CA ASN A 1140 -65.85 -15.03 9.32
C ASN A 1140 -64.70 -14.33 10.07
N PHE A 1141 -64.86 -13.22 10.81
CA PHE A 1141 -65.83 -12.11 10.94
C PHE A 1141 -65.05 -10.99 11.74
N THR A 1142 -65.38 -9.69 11.83
CA THR A 1142 -66.64 -8.94 11.62
C THR A 1142 -66.36 -7.48 11.20
N PHE A 1143 -67.30 -6.87 10.47
CA PHE A 1143 -67.49 -5.40 10.28
C PHE A 1143 -68.11 -4.77 11.57
N PRO A 1144 -68.39 -3.43 11.72
CA PRO A 1144 -68.85 -2.48 10.68
C PRO A 1144 -68.51 -0.96 10.88
N PHE A 1145 -69.17 0.09 10.33
CA PHE A 1145 -70.34 0.30 9.43
C PHE A 1145 -70.20 1.66 8.66
N LEU A 1146 -70.33 1.69 7.30
CA LEU A 1146 -70.71 2.82 6.39
C LEU A 1146 -70.03 4.22 6.50
N SER A 1147 -70.24 5.22 5.62
CA SER A 1147 -70.94 5.38 4.31
C SER A 1147 -70.18 6.44 3.47
N LEU A 1148 -69.93 6.30 2.16
CA LEU A 1148 -70.82 6.32 0.97
C LEU A 1148 -71.15 7.75 0.46
N GLU A 1149 -71.32 7.86 -0.87
CA GLU A 1149 -71.69 9.05 -1.69
C GLU A 1149 -70.62 10.13 -1.98
N THR A 1150 -70.79 10.93 -3.06
CA THR A 1150 -70.43 10.62 -4.46
C THR A 1150 -70.47 11.88 -5.36
N HIS A 1151 -69.96 11.77 -6.60
CA HIS A 1151 -70.02 12.70 -7.75
C HIS A 1151 -68.84 13.70 -7.89
N GLY A 1152 -68.26 13.91 -9.09
CA GLY A 1152 -68.34 13.08 -10.31
C GLY A 1152 -67.95 13.77 -11.63
N LEU A 1153 -67.82 12.94 -12.69
CA LEU A 1153 -68.06 13.23 -14.13
C LEU A 1153 -67.09 14.22 -14.83
N LYS A 1154 -66.58 14.02 -16.07
CA LYS A 1154 -66.74 13.08 -17.23
C LYS A 1154 -65.37 13.07 -17.99
N SER A 1155 -65.01 12.27 -19.02
CA SER A 1155 -65.65 11.37 -20.00
C SER A 1155 -64.51 10.59 -20.74
N TYR A 1156 -64.64 9.45 -21.46
CA TYR A 1156 -65.62 8.36 -21.59
C TYR A 1156 -65.00 7.27 -22.52
N LYS A 1157 -65.47 6.00 -22.46
CA LYS A 1157 -65.14 4.82 -23.33
C LYS A 1157 -63.75 4.18 -23.06
N GLN A 1158 -63.57 2.88 -22.77
CA GLN A 1158 -64.18 1.57 -23.20
C GLN A 1158 -63.64 1.07 -24.56
N SER A 1159 -63.28 -0.21 -24.77
CA SER A 1159 -63.64 -1.46 -24.05
C SER A 1159 -62.53 -2.55 -23.98
N THR A 1160 -62.47 -3.25 -22.83
CA THR A 1160 -62.43 -4.72 -22.63
C THR A 1160 -61.58 -5.67 -23.51
N LEU A 1161 -60.62 -6.38 -22.87
CA LEU A 1161 -60.63 -7.87 -22.82
C LEU A 1161 -59.79 -8.42 -21.63
N ILE A 1162 -59.98 -9.70 -21.28
CA ILE A 1162 -59.40 -10.40 -20.11
C ILE A 1162 -59.02 -11.86 -20.50
N PHE A 1163 -57.83 -12.32 -20.06
CA PHE A 1163 -57.34 -13.73 -20.03
C PHE A 1163 -56.97 -14.49 -21.34
N PHE A 1164 -56.09 -15.50 -21.17
CA PHE A 1164 -55.56 -16.50 -22.13
C PHE A 1164 -54.78 -15.95 -23.35
N TYR A 1165 -53.73 -16.57 -23.90
CA TYR A 1165 -53.19 -17.95 -23.84
C TYR A 1165 -51.81 -18.01 -23.14
N PHE A 1166 -51.31 -19.11 -22.56
CA PHE A 1166 -51.07 -20.49 -23.07
C PHE A 1166 -49.95 -20.62 -24.13
N GLN A 1167 -49.36 -21.81 -24.19
CA GLN A 1167 -48.18 -22.19 -25.00
C GLN A 1167 -48.19 -21.67 -26.45
N THR A 1168 -47.06 -21.12 -26.93
CA THR A 1168 -46.30 -21.56 -28.13
C THR A 1168 -45.22 -20.54 -28.48
N LEU A 1169 -43.95 -20.99 -28.58
CA LEU A 1169 -42.93 -20.58 -29.57
C LEU A 1169 -41.57 -21.28 -29.30
N PHE A 1170 -41.61 -22.61 -29.21
CA PHE A 1170 -40.42 -23.41 -29.48
C PHE A 1170 -40.31 -23.52 -31.01
N ARG A 1171 -39.14 -23.20 -31.60
CA ARG A 1171 -38.99 -22.72 -33.00
C ARG A 1171 -39.60 -21.30 -33.14
N THR A 1172 -39.00 -20.34 -33.84
CA THR A 1172 -37.98 -20.40 -34.90
C THR A 1172 -37.05 -19.20 -34.80
N HIS A 1173 -35.72 -19.40 -34.68
CA HIS A 1173 -34.70 -18.32 -34.76
C HIS A 1173 -33.43 -18.72 -35.56
N VAL A 1174 -33.58 -19.68 -36.47
CA VAL A 1174 -32.77 -19.73 -37.71
C VAL A 1174 -33.65 -19.13 -38.80
N LEU A 1175 -33.09 -18.29 -39.69
CA LEU A 1175 -33.77 -17.51 -40.77
C LEU A 1175 -34.26 -16.07 -40.46
N ILE A 1176 -33.50 -15.25 -39.71
CA ILE A 1176 -33.47 -13.78 -39.96
C ILE A 1176 -32.02 -13.27 -40.02
N LEU A 1177 -31.28 -13.70 -41.04
CA LEU A 1177 -29.93 -13.17 -41.33
C LEU A 1177 -29.60 -13.07 -42.84
N LEU A 1178 -30.60 -13.26 -43.71
CA LEU A 1178 -30.43 -13.34 -45.18
C LEU A 1178 -31.47 -12.54 -45.99
N TYR A 1179 -32.20 -11.60 -45.37
CA TYR A 1179 -33.28 -10.88 -46.07
C TYR A 1179 -33.39 -9.38 -45.75
N ASN A 1180 -32.32 -8.62 -45.98
CA ASN A 1180 -32.40 -7.16 -46.12
C ASN A 1180 -31.21 -6.53 -46.91
N TYR A 1181 -30.72 -7.22 -47.95
CA TYR A 1181 -29.58 -6.76 -48.77
C TYR A 1181 -29.97 -6.40 -50.23
N PHE A 1182 -31.20 -5.91 -50.48
CA PHE A 1182 -31.62 -5.41 -51.80
C PHE A 1182 -32.59 -4.20 -51.71
N ARG A 1183 -32.05 -2.99 -51.91
CA ARG A 1183 -32.44 -1.88 -52.85
C ARG A 1183 -33.93 -1.64 -53.26
N PRO A 1184 -34.32 -0.45 -53.81
CA PRO A 1184 -33.76 0.93 -53.68
C PRO A 1184 -34.78 2.14 -53.77
N LYS A 1185 -34.27 3.38 -53.57
CA LYS A 1185 -34.56 4.66 -54.31
C LYS A 1185 -35.91 5.46 -54.15
N ILE A 1186 -35.72 6.80 -53.94
CA ILE A 1186 -36.23 7.98 -54.73
C ILE A 1186 -37.33 8.98 -54.20
N PHE A 1187 -37.14 10.27 -54.58
CA PHE A 1187 -37.83 11.57 -54.28
C PHE A 1187 -37.81 12.07 -52.79
N ARG A 1188 -37.41 13.32 -52.40
CA ARG A 1188 -37.66 14.75 -52.80
C ARG A 1188 -39.04 15.28 -52.34
N ASN A 1189 -39.25 16.56 -51.96
CA ASN A 1189 -38.58 17.82 -52.37
C ASN A 1189 -38.86 19.03 -51.40
N LEU A 1190 -38.35 20.24 -51.76
CA LEU A 1190 -38.57 21.64 -51.21
C LEU A 1190 -37.47 22.15 -50.22
N LYS A 1191 -37.01 23.43 -50.15
CA LYS A 1191 -36.95 24.70 -50.99
C LYS A 1191 -36.10 25.76 -50.18
N TRP A 1192 -35.53 26.90 -50.64
CA TRP A 1192 -34.98 27.36 -51.94
C TRP A 1192 -34.32 28.79 -51.86
N LYS A 1193 -33.05 28.98 -52.30
CA LYS A 1193 -32.50 30.18 -53.04
C LYS A 1193 -32.56 31.63 -52.45
N PRO A 1194 -31.89 32.69 -53.00
CA PRO A 1194 -31.04 32.82 -54.22
C PRO A 1194 -29.64 33.56 -54.08
N THR A 1195 -28.97 33.73 -55.23
CA THR A 1195 -27.68 34.40 -55.63
C THR A 1195 -27.80 35.94 -55.89
N PRO A 1196 -26.85 36.74 -56.48
CA PRO A 1196 -25.47 36.53 -57.08
C PRO A 1196 -24.36 37.55 -56.64
N VAL A 1197 -23.12 37.64 -57.21
CA VAL A 1197 -22.66 38.42 -58.41
C VAL A 1197 -21.15 38.15 -58.79
N PHE A 1198 -20.82 38.08 -60.11
CA PHE A 1198 -19.56 38.18 -60.95
C PHE A 1198 -18.12 38.21 -60.31
N PHE A 1199 -16.99 37.67 -60.84
CA PHE A 1199 -16.33 37.50 -62.19
C PHE A 1199 -15.57 38.74 -62.75
N PRO A 1200 -14.48 38.67 -63.58
CA PRO A 1200 -13.70 37.53 -64.18
C PRO A 1200 -12.12 37.67 -64.05
N GLY A 1201 -11.21 36.87 -64.65
CA GLY A 1201 -11.26 35.57 -65.38
C GLY A 1201 -10.03 35.27 -66.29
N GLN A 1202 -10.07 34.11 -66.99
CA GLN A 1202 -9.12 33.56 -68.01
C GLN A 1202 -7.73 33.08 -67.52
N SER A 1203 -7.10 32.01 -68.04
CA SER A 1203 -7.48 30.85 -68.91
C SER A 1203 -6.26 29.87 -68.93
N HIS A 1204 -6.20 28.62 -69.44
CA HIS A 1204 -7.04 27.64 -70.18
C HIS A 1204 -6.79 26.23 -69.55
N GLY A 1205 -7.37 25.08 -69.93
CA GLY A 1205 -8.51 24.75 -70.79
C GLY A 1205 -8.58 23.23 -71.13
N GLN A 1206 -9.80 22.65 -71.13
CA GLN A 1206 -10.24 21.33 -71.68
C GLN A 1206 -9.56 20.01 -71.21
N MET A 1207 -10.23 18.84 -71.18
CA MET A 1207 -11.64 18.52 -70.82
C MET A 1207 -11.81 17.02 -70.50
N SER A 1208 -12.49 16.68 -69.40
CA SER A 1208 -13.25 15.44 -69.07
C SER A 1208 -12.96 14.08 -69.74
N LEU A 1209 -12.92 12.99 -68.93
CA LEU A 1209 -13.96 11.94 -68.93
C LEU A 1209 -13.84 10.94 -67.74
N TYR A 1210 -14.82 10.02 -67.63
CA TYR A 1210 -15.25 9.33 -66.39
C TYR A 1210 -14.52 8.02 -66.03
N SER A 1211 -14.64 7.68 -64.74
CA SER A 1211 -14.35 6.41 -64.04
C SER A 1211 -14.94 5.11 -64.63
N VAL A 1212 -14.33 3.95 -64.31
CA VAL A 1212 -14.95 2.82 -63.52
C VAL A 1212 -13.93 1.69 -63.23
N ALA A 1213 -14.21 0.89 -62.19
CA ALA A 1213 -13.40 -0.16 -61.54
C ALA A 1213 -12.92 -1.39 -62.40
N GLY A 1214 -11.95 -2.16 -61.88
CA GLY A 1214 -11.61 -3.51 -62.39
C GLY A 1214 -10.48 -4.23 -61.62
N CYS A 1215 -10.76 -5.41 -61.05
CA CYS A 1215 -9.89 -6.22 -60.17
C CYS A 1215 -8.80 -7.07 -60.88
N LEU A 1216 -7.66 -7.31 -60.19
CA LEU A 1216 -6.77 -8.51 -60.23
C LEU A 1216 -6.07 -8.82 -61.61
N LEU A 1217 -4.93 -9.52 -61.73
CA LEU A 1217 -4.24 -10.52 -60.90
C LEU A 1217 -2.77 -10.76 -61.39
N ARG A 1218 -1.86 -11.26 -60.53
CA ARG A 1218 -0.57 -11.97 -60.82
C ARG A 1218 0.52 -11.21 -61.63
N GLN A 1219 1.76 -11.11 -61.14
CA GLN A 1219 2.79 -12.15 -61.07
C GLN A 1219 3.10 -12.86 -62.41
N TYR A 1220 4.25 -12.54 -63.03
CA TYR A 1220 5.37 -13.48 -63.21
C TYR A 1220 6.61 -12.73 -63.70
N ILE A 1221 7.82 -13.30 -63.48
CA ILE A 1221 9.13 -12.78 -63.94
C ILE A 1221 9.52 -11.47 -63.19
N ILE A 1222 10.68 -11.30 -62.56
CA ILE A 1222 11.99 -11.98 -62.67
C ILE A 1222 12.37 -12.70 -61.35
N SER A 1223 12.92 -13.91 -61.49
CA SER A 1223 13.81 -14.55 -60.50
C SER A 1223 15.26 -14.46 -61.02
N LEU A 1224 16.26 -14.59 -60.15
CA LEU A 1224 17.68 -14.18 -60.36
C LEU A 1224 17.80 -12.65 -60.44
N ILE A 1225 18.73 -11.93 -59.80
CA ILE A 1225 20.14 -12.16 -59.38
C ILE A 1225 20.27 -11.47 -57.99
N ARG A 1226 20.76 -12.01 -56.87
CA ARG A 1226 21.82 -12.97 -56.47
C ARG A 1226 23.24 -12.36 -56.45
N GLU A 1227 23.85 -12.34 -55.25
CA GLU A 1227 25.26 -12.00 -54.95
C GLU A 1227 25.59 -10.49 -54.81
N LYS A 1228 26.50 -10.03 -53.92
CA LYS A 1228 27.35 -10.70 -52.88
C LYS A 1228 27.90 -9.69 -51.83
N LEU A 1229 28.10 -10.18 -50.59
CA LEU A 1229 29.21 -9.89 -49.64
C LEU A 1229 29.52 -8.47 -49.09
N ILE A 1230 30.21 -8.54 -47.93
CA ILE A 1230 31.08 -7.57 -47.23
C ILE A 1230 30.48 -6.90 -45.98
N SER A 1231 31.35 -6.77 -44.97
CA SER A 1231 31.13 -6.50 -43.54
C SER A 1231 31.66 -5.10 -43.14
N PRO A 1232 31.54 -4.64 -41.88
CA PRO A 1232 31.65 -3.22 -41.56
C PRO A 1232 33.07 -2.73 -41.29
N LEU A 1233 33.35 -1.46 -41.60
CA LEU A 1233 33.84 -0.46 -40.63
C LEU A 1233 33.83 0.97 -41.23
N SER A 1234 33.91 1.97 -40.34
CA SER A 1234 34.39 3.35 -40.57
C SER A 1234 33.91 4.14 -41.79
N ILE A 1235 33.07 5.16 -41.54
CA ILE A 1235 33.45 6.56 -41.73
C ILE A 1235 32.92 7.36 -40.52
N ILE A 1236 33.73 8.31 -40.06
CA ILE A 1236 33.45 9.24 -38.96
C ILE A 1236 33.50 10.68 -39.54
N LEU A 1237 32.73 11.60 -38.94
CA LEU A 1237 32.60 13.04 -39.25
C LEU A 1237 31.70 13.42 -40.45
N LEU A 1238 31.19 14.65 -40.36
CA LEU A 1238 30.25 15.35 -41.25
C LEU A 1238 28.81 14.77 -41.26
N ASN A 1239 27.76 15.51 -40.90
CA ASN A 1239 27.68 16.91 -40.45
C ASN A 1239 26.46 17.16 -39.53
N ASN A 1240 26.55 18.16 -38.66
CA ASN A 1240 25.37 18.77 -38.03
C ASN A 1240 24.55 19.52 -39.10
N PHE A 1241 23.22 19.35 -39.13
CA PHE A 1241 22.20 20.41 -39.30
C PHE A 1241 20.79 19.87 -39.63
N ARG A 1242 20.09 19.31 -38.63
CA ARG A 1242 18.70 19.63 -38.21
C ARG A 1242 18.14 18.55 -37.29
#